data_AF-A0A0D9WWR0-F1
#
_entry.id   AF-A0A0D9WWR0-F1
#
_cell.length_a   1.000
_cell.length_b   1.000
_cell.length_c   1.000
_cell.angle_alpha   90.00
_cell.angle_beta   90.00
_cell.angle_gamma   90.00
#
_symmetry.space_group_name_H-M   'P 1'
#
loop_
_entity.id
_entity.type
_entity.pdbx_description
1 polymer ?
#
loop_
_entity_poly.entity_id
_entity_poly.type
_entity_poly.pdbx_seq_one_letter_code
_entity_poly.pdbx_strand_id
1 'polypeptide(L)'
;MDGDADGVKSGRHGSGQACQICGDGVGTTAEGEVFAACDVCGFPVCRPCYEYERKDGTQACPQCKTKYKRHKGSPAIRGEEGEDTDADDVSDYNYPASGSGDQKQKIADRMRSWRMNAGGSGDVGRPKYDSGEIGLTKYDSGEIPRGYIPSVTNSQISGEIPGASPDHHMMSPTGNIGKRAPFPYVNHSPNPSREFSGSIGNVAWKERVDGWKMKQDKGAIPMTNGTSIAPSEGRGVGDIDASTDYNMEDALLNDETRQPLSRKVPLPSSRINPYRMVIVLRLVVLSIFLHYRITNPVRNAYPLWLLSVICEIWFALSWILDQFPKWFPINRETYLDRLALRYDREGEPSQLAAVDIFVSTVDPMKEPPLVTANTVLSILAVDYPVDKVSCYVSDDGAAMLTFDALAETSEFARKWVPFVKKYNIEPRAPEWYFSQKIDYLKDKVHPSFVKDRRAMKREYEEFKVRVNGLVAKAQKVPEEGWIMQDGTPWPGNNTRDHPGMIQVFLGHSGGFDTEGNELPRLVYVSREKRPGFQHHKKAGAMNALVRVSAVLTNGQYMLNLDCDHYINNSKALREAMCFLMDPNLGRSVCYVQFPQRFDGIDRNDRYANRNTVFFDINLRGLDGIQGPVYVGTGCVFNRTALYGYEPPIKQKKKGGFLSSLCGGRKKASKSKKKSSDKKKSNKHVDSAVPVFNLEDIEEGVEGAGFDDEKSLLMSQMSLEKRFGQSAAFVASTLMEYGGVPQSATPESLLKEAIHVISCGYEDKTEWGTEIGWIYGSVTEDILTGFKMHARGWRSIYCMPKLPAFKGSAPINLSDRLNQVLRWALGSVEILFSRHCPIWYGYGGRLKFLERFAYINTTIYPLTSIPLLIYCVLPAICLLTGKFIIPEISNFASIWFISLFISIFATGILEMRWSGVGIDEWWRNEQFWVIGGISAHLFAVFQGLLKVLAGIDTNFTVTSKASDEEGDFAELYMFKWTTLLIPPTTILIINLVGVVAGISYAINSGYQSWGPLFGKLFFAFWVIVHLYPFLKGLMGRQNRTPTIVVVWAILLASIFSLLWVRIDPFTTRVTGPDTQTCGINC
;
A
#
# COMPACT_ATOMS: atom_id res chain seq x y z
N MET A 1 66.90 -46.64 2.41
CA MET A 1 67.92 -46.58 1.34
C MET A 1 67.20 -46.07 0.12
N ASP A 2 67.75 -45.00 -0.43
CA ASP A 2 67.20 -44.18 -1.50
C ASP A 2 67.33 -44.89 -2.86
N GLY A 3 66.61 -44.42 -3.87
CA GLY A 3 66.64 -44.99 -5.23
C GLY A 3 65.59 -44.38 -6.15
N ASP A 4 66.00 -43.34 -6.88
CA ASP A 4 65.13 -42.37 -7.56
C ASP A 4 64.75 -42.70 -9.02
N ALA A 5 63.75 -41.93 -9.50
CA ALA A 5 63.59 -41.38 -10.86
C ALA A 5 63.13 -42.22 -12.10
N ASP A 6 61.94 -41.81 -12.57
CA ASP A 6 61.61 -41.26 -13.92
C ASP A 6 61.22 -42.10 -15.15
N GLY A 7 60.25 -41.56 -15.91
CA GLY A 7 59.97 -41.97 -17.29
C GLY A 7 58.60 -41.68 -17.94
N VAL A 8 57.82 -40.67 -17.55
CA VAL A 8 56.47 -40.39 -18.16
C VAL A 8 56.56 -39.47 -19.38
N LYS A 9 55.77 -39.76 -20.44
CA LYS A 9 55.52 -38.86 -21.59
C LYS A 9 54.10 -38.28 -21.58
N SER A 10 53.97 -37.09 -22.15
CA SER A 10 52.83 -36.16 -22.07
C SER A 10 51.69 -36.39 -23.08
N GLY A 11 50.52 -35.79 -22.80
CA GLY A 11 49.72 -35.16 -23.86
C GLY A 11 48.19 -35.14 -23.70
N ARG A 12 47.62 -33.96 -23.34
CA ARG A 12 46.46 -33.30 -24.02
C ARG A 12 46.02 -32.01 -23.30
N HIS A 13 45.99 -30.90 -24.03
CA HIS A 13 45.25 -29.67 -23.67
C HIS A 13 43.86 -29.67 -24.34
N GLY A 14 42.90 -28.93 -23.77
CA GLY A 14 41.86 -28.25 -24.57
C GLY A 14 40.40 -28.67 -24.40
N SER A 15 39.84 -28.59 -23.19
CA SER A 15 38.39 -28.39 -23.02
C SER A 15 38.12 -27.39 -21.89
N GLY A 16 37.98 -26.11 -22.23
CA GLY A 16 37.69 -25.07 -21.25
C GLY A 16 36.33 -25.29 -20.61
N GLN A 17 36.28 -25.51 -19.30
CA GLN A 17 35.02 -25.58 -18.58
C GLN A 17 34.31 -24.21 -18.65
N ALA A 18 33.00 -24.25 -18.93
CA ALA A 18 32.15 -23.07 -18.85
C ALA A 18 31.68 -22.86 -17.40
N CYS A 19 31.67 -21.60 -16.97
CA CYS A 19 31.20 -21.16 -15.67
C CYS A 19 29.70 -21.44 -15.54
N GLN A 20 29.31 -22.30 -14.61
CA GLN A 20 27.91 -22.65 -14.33
C GLN A 20 27.10 -21.50 -13.71
N ILE A 21 27.72 -20.33 -13.46
CA ILE A 21 27.06 -19.12 -12.98
C ILE A 21 26.79 -18.10 -14.10
N CYS A 22 27.70 -17.91 -15.07
CA CYS A 22 27.56 -16.88 -16.11
C CYS A 22 27.73 -17.36 -17.57
N GLY A 23 28.10 -18.62 -17.80
CA GLY A 23 28.35 -19.19 -19.12
C GLY A 23 29.75 -18.88 -19.70
N ASP A 24 30.46 -17.87 -19.19
CA ASP A 24 31.81 -17.52 -19.64
C ASP A 24 32.83 -18.64 -19.31
N GLY A 25 33.98 -18.66 -19.98
CA GLY A 25 35.07 -19.59 -19.61
C GLY A 25 35.50 -19.41 -18.16
N VAL A 26 35.72 -20.51 -17.43
CA VAL A 26 36.17 -20.50 -16.03
C VAL A 26 37.49 -19.74 -15.83
N GLY A 27 38.34 -19.73 -16.87
CA GLY A 27 39.65 -19.09 -16.85
C GLY A 27 40.71 -19.94 -16.15
N THR A 28 41.93 -19.43 -16.12
CA THR A 28 43.07 -20.08 -15.45
C THR A 28 43.50 -19.33 -14.20
N THR A 29 44.20 -20.02 -13.30
CA THR A 29 44.91 -19.43 -12.15
C THR A 29 46.16 -18.66 -12.61
N ALA A 30 46.90 -18.05 -11.69
CA ALA A 30 48.15 -17.36 -12.01
C ALA A 30 49.26 -18.34 -12.46
N GLU A 31 49.13 -19.60 -12.04
CA GLU A 31 50.00 -20.73 -12.29
C GLU A 31 49.63 -21.48 -13.59
N GLY A 32 48.55 -21.08 -14.27
CA GLY A 32 48.11 -21.64 -15.56
C GLY A 32 47.13 -22.82 -15.48
N GLU A 33 46.74 -23.26 -14.27
CA GLU A 33 45.76 -24.32 -14.06
C GLU A 33 44.32 -23.83 -14.24
N VAL A 34 43.32 -24.72 -14.42
CA VAL A 34 41.91 -24.30 -14.51
C VAL A 34 41.43 -23.79 -13.15
N PHE A 35 40.84 -22.58 -13.11
CA PHE A 35 40.44 -21.94 -11.85
C PHE A 35 39.31 -22.72 -11.13
N ALA A 36 39.63 -23.38 -10.02
CA ALA A 36 38.65 -24.06 -9.17
C ALA A 36 38.12 -23.12 -8.08
N ALA A 37 36.87 -22.65 -8.22
CA ALA A 37 36.29 -21.74 -7.23
C ALA A 37 36.00 -22.39 -5.87
N CYS A 38 35.65 -23.69 -5.84
CA CYS A 38 35.31 -24.42 -4.62
C CYS A 38 36.16 -25.69 -4.51
N ASP A 39 37.07 -25.70 -3.54
CA ASP A 39 38.06 -26.74 -3.30
C ASP A 39 37.44 -28.10 -2.91
N VAL A 40 36.17 -28.10 -2.47
CA VAL A 40 35.46 -29.31 -1.99
C VAL A 40 34.73 -30.07 -3.11
N CYS A 41 34.20 -29.38 -4.12
CA CYS A 41 33.38 -30.02 -5.16
C CYS A 41 33.75 -29.65 -6.59
N GLY A 42 34.74 -28.78 -6.80
CA GLY A 42 35.20 -28.38 -8.13
C GLY A 42 34.12 -27.70 -8.99
N PHE A 43 33.05 -27.14 -8.39
CA PHE A 43 31.94 -26.54 -9.13
C PHE A 43 32.47 -25.44 -10.09
N PRO A 44 32.26 -25.56 -11.41
CA PRO A 44 32.93 -24.69 -12.38
C PRO A 44 32.38 -23.27 -12.29
N VAL A 45 33.17 -22.33 -11.75
CA VAL A 45 32.79 -20.93 -11.59
C VAL A 45 33.99 -20.06 -11.90
N CYS A 46 33.85 -19.10 -12.81
CA CYS A 46 34.95 -18.18 -13.15
C CYS A 46 35.31 -17.25 -11.99
N ARG A 47 36.57 -16.79 -11.94
CA ARG A 47 37.08 -15.92 -10.86
C ARG A 47 36.17 -14.69 -10.60
N PRO A 48 35.68 -13.94 -11.60
CA PRO A 48 34.74 -12.84 -11.37
C PRO A 48 33.40 -13.24 -10.76
N CYS A 49 32.93 -14.48 -10.92
CA CYS A 49 31.70 -14.96 -10.27
C CYS A 49 31.95 -15.44 -8.84
N TYR A 50 33.09 -16.09 -8.60
CA TYR A 50 33.55 -16.47 -7.26
C TYR A 50 33.76 -15.23 -6.35
N GLU A 51 34.41 -14.19 -6.85
CA GLU A 51 34.64 -12.95 -6.08
C GLU A 51 33.33 -12.21 -5.77
N TYR A 52 32.39 -12.21 -6.73
CA TYR A 52 31.06 -11.67 -6.52
C TYR A 52 30.27 -12.44 -5.45
N GLU A 53 30.25 -13.78 -5.52
CA GLU A 53 29.56 -14.59 -4.52
C GLU A 53 30.18 -14.48 -3.12
N ARG A 54 31.51 -14.32 -3.01
CA ARG A 54 32.18 -14.03 -1.74
C ARG A 54 31.81 -12.66 -1.16
N LYS A 55 31.78 -11.61 -1.99
CA LYS A 55 31.58 -10.23 -1.52
C LYS A 55 30.10 -9.87 -1.32
N ASP A 56 29.29 -10.11 -2.34
CA ASP A 56 27.93 -9.57 -2.48
C ASP A 56 26.84 -10.67 -2.56
N GLY A 57 27.24 -11.95 -2.66
CA GLY A 57 26.35 -13.11 -2.76
C GLY A 57 26.23 -13.92 -1.47
N THR A 58 26.11 -15.24 -1.62
CA THR A 58 25.83 -16.18 -0.51
C THR A 58 27.07 -16.57 0.32
N GLN A 59 28.26 -16.11 -0.07
CA GLN A 59 29.57 -16.49 0.48
C GLN A 59 29.92 -17.98 0.39
N ALA A 60 29.11 -18.79 -0.29
CA ALA A 60 29.24 -20.24 -0.33
C ALA A 60 29.04 -20.81 -1.74
N CYS A 61 29.59 -21.99 -1.99
CA CYS A 61 29.44 -22.69 -3.26
C CYS A 61 27.96 -23.00 -3.54
N PRO A 62 27.41 -22.63 -4.72
CA PRO A 62 26.03 -22.91 -5.06
C PRO A 62 25.65 -24.41 -4.99
N GLN A 63 26.58 -25.32 -5.32
CA GLN A 63 26.36 -26.76 -5.33
C GLN A 63 26.44 -27.39 -3.93
N CYS A 64 27.61 -27.33 -3.27
CA CYS A 64 27.84 -28.04 -2.00
C CYS A 64 27.56 -27.22 -0.73
N LYS A 65 27.24 -25.92 -0.87
CA LYS A 65 27.03 -24.95 0.23
C LYS A 65 28.22 -24.75 1.19
N THR A 66 29.40 -25.28 0.88
CA THR A 66 30.64 -24.95 1.60
C THR A 66 30.99 -23.48 1.41
N LYS A 67 31.34 -22.77 2.49
CA LYS A 67 31.81 -21.38 2.43
C LYS A 67 33.06 -21.29 1.55
N TYR A 68 33.13 -20.30 0.67
CA TYR A 68 34.29 -20.09 -0.19
C TYR A 68 35.51 -19.61 0.62
N LYS A 69 36.63 -20.34 0.56
CA LYS A 69 37.94 -19.87 1.04
C LYS A 69 38.49 -18.77 0.14
N ARG A 70 39.47 -17.99 0.61
CA ARG A 70 40.10 -16.89 -0.15
C ARG A 70 41.24 -17.40 -1.03
N HIS A 71 41.10 -17.25 -2.35
CA HIS A 71 42.13 -17.57 -3.33
C HIS A 71 43.20 -16.49 -3.44
N LYS A 72 44.44 -16.90 -3.75
CA LYS A 72 45.61 -16.03 -3.93
C LYS A 72 45.33 -15.01 -5.05
N GLY A 73 45.47 -13.72 -4.74
CA GLY A 73 45.17 -12.59 -5.63
C GLY A 73 43.75 -12.00 -5.51
N SER A 74 42.79 -12.64 -4.84
CA SER A 74 41.46 -12.06 -4.63
C SER A 74 41.42 -11.11 -3.41
N PRO A 75 40.58 -10.05 -3.43
CA PRO A 75 40.43 -9.13 -2.31
C PRO A 75 39.99 -9.81 -1.00
N ALA A 76 40.41 -9.23 0.13
CA ALA A 76 39.90 -9.58 1.45
C ALA A 76 38.55 -8.90 1.70
N ILE A 77 37.67 -9.55 2.47
CA ILE A 77 36.32 -9.04 2.78
C ILE A 77 36.20 -8.77 4.29
N ARG A 78 35.43 -7.74 4.67
CA ARG A 78 35.20 -7.34 6.06
C ARG A 78 34.67 -8.54 6.88
N GLY A 79 35.46 -9.01 7.85
CA GLY A 79 35.13 -10.17 8.69
C GLY A 79 35.96 -11.43 8.43
N GLU A 80 36.89 -11.43 7.47
CA GLU A 80 37.92 -12.47 7.33
C GLU A 80 39.10 -12.21 8.28
N GLU A 81 38.92 -12.46 9.58
CA GLU A 81 40.03 -12.57 10.54
C GLU A 81 40.21 -14.02 10.99
N GLY A 82 41.33 -14.62 10.59
CA GLY A 82 41.97 -15.76 11.27
C GLY A 82 41.28 -17.13 11.20
N GLU A 83 41.46 -17.85 10.09
CA GLU A 83 41.68 -19.31 10.06
C GLU A 83 42.22 -19.70 8.67
N ASP A 84 43.13 -20.68 8.62
CA ASP A 84 43.80 -21.26 7.44
C ASP A 84 44.70 -20.33 6.59
N THR A 85 45.95 -20.15 7.03
CA THR A 85 47.10 -20.02 6.12
C THR A 85 48.13 -21.08 6.48
N ASP A 86 48.23 -22.12 5.65
CA ASP A 86 49.36 -23.06 5.72
C ASP A 86 50.68 -22.31 5.47
N ALA A 87 51.71 -22.71 6.20
CA ALA A 87 53.02 -22.08 6.14
C ALA A 87 53.82 -22.65 4.97
N ASP A 88 54.05 -21.84 3.93
CA ASP A 88 55.25 -21.83 3.09
C ASP A 88 55.22 -20.65 2.10
N ASP A 89 55.61 -19.46 2.59
CA ASP A 89 56.42 -18.46 1.86
C ASP A 89 56.64 -17.25 2.78
N VAL A 90 57.80 -17.19 3.44
CA VAL A 90 58.24 -16.05 4.25
C VAL A 90 59.50 -15.47 3.64
N SER A 91 59.38 -14.28 3.05
CA SER A 91 60.53 -13.39 2.80
C SER A 91 60.13 -11.94 3.08
N ASP A 92 60.91 -11.29 3.95
CA ASP A 92 61.01 -9.84 4.20
C ASP A 92 59.72 -9.12 4.71
N TYR A 93 59.60 -8.72 5.97
CA TYR A 93 60.60 -8.13 6.87
C TYR A 93 60.27 -8.33 8.37
N ASN A 94 61.30 -8.26 9.21
CA ASN A 94 61.27 -8.65 10.63
C ASN A 94 61.29 -7.42 11.57
N TYR A 95 60.37 -7.31 12.54
CA TYR A 95 60.53 -6.53 13.80
C TYR A 95 59.62 -7.14 14.90
N PRO A 96 59.96 -7.06 16.21
CA PRO A 96 59.63 -8.11 17.17
C PRO A 96 58.40 -7.86 18.05
N ALA A 97 57.99 -8.91 18.76
CA ALA A 97 56.79 -8.96 19.58
C ALA A 97 56.91 -8.32 20.98
N SER A 98 55.89 -7.55 21.34
CA SER A 98 55.25 -7.53 22.68
C SER A 98 53.80 -7.11 22.43
N GLY A 99 52.77 -7.69 23.05
CA GLY A 99 52.49 -7.66 24.48
C GLY A 99 51.07 -7.09 24.61
N SER A 100 50.15 -7.86 25.19
CA SER A 100 48.69 -7.69 25.00
C SER A 100 48.09 -6.40 25.57
N GLY A 101 47.22 -5.75 24.78
CA GLY A 101 45.93 -5.24 25.25
C GLY A 101 45.82 -3.79 25.72
N ASP A 102 45.72 -2.81 24.80
CA ASP A 102 45.04 -1.52 25.09
C ASP A 102 44.55 -0.69 23.87
N GLN A 103 44.03 -1.33 22.81
CA GLN A 103 43.72 -0.62 21.54
C GLN A 103 42.27 -0.13 21.37
N LYS A 104 41.31 -0.56 22.21
CA LYS A 104 39.93 -0.05 22.17
C LYS A 104 39.77 1.34 22.81
N GLN A 105 40.67 1.73 23.73
CA GLN A 105 40.62 3.03 24.41
C GLN A 105 41.01 4.19 23.47
N LYS A 106 42.06 4.02 22.65
CA LYS A 106 42.66 5.11 21.84
C LYS A 106 41.89 5.51 20.57
N ILE A 107 40.90 4.73 20.14
CA ILE A 107 40.01 5.12 19.02
C ILE A 107 38.90 6.06 19.51
N ALA A 108 38.39 5.87 20.73
CA ALA A 108 37.33 6.67 21.32
C ALA A 108 37.72 8.15 21.51
N ASP A 109 38.98 8.43 21.88
CA ASP A 109 39.43 9.80 22.10
C ASP A 109 39.80 10.54 20.80
N ARG A 110 40.12 9.85 19.69
CA ARG A 110 40.23 10.52 18.37
C ARG A 110 38.88 10.94 17.79
N MET A 111 37.79 10.24 18.11
CA MET A 111 36.43 10.68 17.71
C MET A 111 35.92 11.90 18.49
N ARG A 112 36.57 12.30 19.59
CA ARG A 112 36.17 13.49 20.37
C ARG A 112 36.72 14.81 19.83
N SER A 113 37.82 14.82 19.08
CA SER A 113 38.41 16.09 18.59
C SER A 113 37.79 16.61 17.29
N TRP A 114 37.01 15.81 16.55
CA TRP A 114 36.41 16.17 15.26
C TRP A 114 34.97 16.67 15.33
N ARG A 115 34.36 16.72 16.53
CA ARG A 115 32.98 17.23 16.74
C ARG A 115 32.89 18.57 17.47
N MET A 116 34.00 19.31 17.58
CA MET A 116 34.08 20.59 18.31
C MET A 116 34.41 21.81 17.44
N ASN A 117 34.18 21.75 16.12
CA ASN A 117 34.33 22.91 15.22
C ASN A 117 33.30 22.90 14.07
N ALA A 118 32.03 23.14 14.39
CA ALA A 118 31.00 23.60 13.43
C ALA A 118 29.71 24.06 14.17
N GLY A 119 29.58 25.37 14.44
CA GLY A 119 28.29 26.01 14.75
C GLY A 119 28.21 26.84 16.04
N GLY A 120 28.01 28.16 15.88
CA GLY A 120 27.75 29.16 16.94
C GLY A 120 28.54 30.44 16.66
N SER A 121 28.06 31.45 15.91
CA SER A 121 26.88 32.34 16.09
C SER A 121 27.36 33.76 16.41
N GLY A 122 26.71 34.80 15.85
CA GLY A 122 27.06 36.23 16.07
C GLY A 122 26.88 36.71 17.53
N ASP A 123 27.11 37.97 17.87
CA ASP A 123 27.10 39.22 17.07
C ASP A 123 27.90 40.34 17.81
N VAL A 124 27.87 41.59 17.30
CA VAL A 124 28.24 42.89 17.92
C VAL A 124 29.66 43.44 17.68
N GLY A 125 29.75 44.61 17.01
CA GLY A 125 30.71 45.67 17.36
C GLY A 125 31.62 46.27 16.26
N ARG A 126 31.19 47.36 15.60
CA ARG A 126 32.07 48.30 14.82
C ARG A 126 32.99 49.10 15.77
N PRO A 127 34.24 49.47 15.41
CA PRO A 127 34.56 50.55 14.43
C PRO A 127 35.85 50.30 13.58
N LYS A 128 36.40 51.19 12.72
CA LYS A 128 35.94 52.20 11.73
C LYS A 128 37.21 52.89 11.13
N TYR A 129 37.31 53.11 9.81
CA TYR A 129 38.44 53.77 9.08
C TYR A 129 39.80 53.00 9.07
N ASP A 130 40.72 53.14 8.11
CA ASP A 130 40.96 54.27 7.18
C ASP A 130 41.51 53.89 5.77
N SER A 131 41.73 54.91 4.93
CA SER A 131 42.42 54.93 3.60
C SER A 131 43.91 54.49 3.63
N GLY A 132 44.66 54.29 2.52
CA GLY A 132 44.42 54.39 1.07
C GLY A 132 45.73 54.28 0.24
N GLU A 133 45.62 54.27 -1.10
CA GLU A 133 46.60 54.64 -2.16
C GLU A 133 48.04 54.07 -2.31
N ILE A 134 48.30 53.48 -3.50
CA ILE A 134 49.37 53.76 -4.52
C ILE A 134 50.89 53.53 -4.22
N GLY A 135 51.57 52.85 -5.17
CA GLY A 135 53.01 52.99 -5.51
C GLY A 135 53.89 51.74 -5.27
N LEU A 136 54.22 50.85 -6.21
CA LEU A 136 55.03 50.91 -7.47
C LEU A 136 56.56 50.68 -7.29
N THR A 137 57.14 49.80 -8.12
CA THR A 137 58.59 49.49 -8.39
C THR A 137 59.37 48.55 -7.44
N LYS A 138 60.33 47.68 -7.88
CA LYS A 138 60.71 47.06 -9.19
C LYS A 138 61.86 46.01 -8.98
N TYR A 139 62.13 45.15 -9.99
CA TYR A 139 63.27 44.19 -10.14
C TYR A 139 63.20 42.91 -9.26
N ASP A 140 63.65 41.70 -9.64
CA ASP A 140 63.85 40.97 -10.93
C ASP A 140 64.30 39.51 -10.56
N SER A 141 64.43 38.47 -11.41
CA SER A 141 64.20 38.19 -12.84
C SER A 141 64.11 36.64 -13.03
N GLY A 142 63.86 36.12 -14.25
CA GLY A 142 63.98 34.68 -14.58
C GLY A 142 62.95 34.17 -15.62
N GLU A 143 63.35 34.03 -16.88
CA GLU A 143 62.47 33.73 -18.04
C GLU A 143 62.44 32.24 -18.45
N ILE A 144 61.40 31.82 -19.21
CA ILE A 144 61.42 30.98 -20.44
C ILE A 144 59.97 30.87 -21.04
N PRO A 145 59.76 30.69 -22.37
CA PRO A 145 58.81 31.55 -23.10
C PRO A 145 57.51 30.91 -23.69
N ARG A 146 56.73 31.75 -24.39
CA ARG A 146 55.41 31.50 -25.05
C ARG A 146 55.49 30.91 -26.47
N GLY A 147 54.40 30.29 -26.93
CA GLY A 147 54.08 29.99 -28.34
C GLY A 147 52.57 29.75 -28.55
N TYR A 148 52.01 30.08 -29.73
CA TYR A 148 50.55 30.27 -29.97
C TYR A 148 49.87 29.16 -30.83
N ILE A 149 48.53 29.16 -30.80
CA ILE A 149 47.59 28.34 -31.62
C ILE A 149 47.48 28.91 -33.07
N PRO A 150 47.09 28.12 -34.10
CA PRO A 150 45.75 28.33 -34.69
C PRO A 150 45.03 27.07 -35.27
N SER A 151 43.75 27.24 -35.58
CA SER A 151 42.89 26.36 -36.42
C SER A 151 42.97 26.76 -37.92
N VAL A 152 42.56 25.91 -38.87
CA VAL A 152 41.85 26.26 -40.15
C VAL A 152 41.54 25.02 -41.02
N THR A 153 40.56 25.16 -41.92
CA THR A 153 39.92 24.17 -42.81
C THR A 153 40.45 24.11 -44.27
N ASN A 154 40.16 22.99 -44.95
CA ASN A 154 39.96 22.79 -46.42
C ASN A 154 41.02 23.19 -47.49
N SER A 155 41.33 22.23 -48.38
CA SER A 155 41.20 22.41 -49.85
C SER A 155 41.02 21.06 -50.59
N GLN A 156 40.47 21.09 -51.81
CA GLN A 156 39.89 19.94 -52.54
C GLN A 156 40.82 19.34 -53.62
N ILE A 157 40.43 18.17 -54.15
CA ILE A 157 40.31 17.75 -55.59
C ILE A 157 40.39 16.20 -55.68
N SER A 158 39.62 15.46 -56.48
CA SER A 158 38.25 15.59 -57.05
C SER A 158 37.82 14.22 -57.63
N GLY A 159 36.53 13.96 -57.90
CA GLY A 159 36.11 12.70 -58.57
C GLY A 159 34.66 12.21 -58.36
N GLU A 160 33.70 12.94 -58.95
CA GLU A 160 32.40 12.51 -59.53
C GLU A 160 31.51 11.38 -58.92
N ILE A 161 30.21 11.68 -58.82
CA ILE A 161 29.02 10.82 -58.61
C ILE A 161 28.22 10.82 -59.96
N PRO A 162 27.14 10.02 -60.24
CA PRO A 162 26.13 9.45 -59.32
C PRO A 162 25.53 8.04 -59.66
N GLY A 163 24.64 7.52 -58.80
CA GLY A 163 23.44 6.82 -59.31
C GLY A 163 22.82 5.65 -58.51
N ALA A 164 21.62 5.93 -57.95
CA ALA A 164 20.44 5.03 -57.85
C ALA A 164 20.39 3.82 -56.87
N SER A 165 19.15 3.47 -56.52
CA SER A 165 18.69 2.41 -55.58
C SER A 165 18.94 0.98 -56.07
N PRO A 166 18.50 -0.04 -55.30
CA PRO A 166 17.28 -0.71 -55.80
C PRO A 166 16.27 -1.14 -54.71
N ASP A 167 15.01 -1.09 -55.10
CA ASP A 167 13.91 -1.86 -54.52
C ASP A 167 13.83 -3.26 -55.16
N HIS A 168 13.47 -4.26 -54.35
CA HIS A 168 12.59 -5.41 -54.63
C HIS A 168 12.71 -6.34 -55.88
N HIS A 169 12.52 -7.64 -55.55
CA HIS A 169 11.90 -8.76 -56.31
C HIS A 169 12.73 -9.78 -57.13
N MET A 170 12.70 -11.02 -56.61
CA MET A 170 12.48 -12.34 -57.25
C MET A 170 13.38 -12.85 -58.39
N MET A 171 13.83 -14.11 -58.25
CA MET A 171 13.31 -15.25 -59.05
C MET A 171 13.80 -16.62 -58.53
N SER A 172 12.98 -17.66 -58.70
CA SER A 172 13.31 -19.09 -58.56
C SER A 172 13.50 -19.71 -59.96
N PRO A 173 14.12 -20.90 -60.09
CA PRO A 173 13.31 -22.03 -60.57
C PRO A 173 13.65 -23.45 -60.02
N THR A 174 12.61 -24.19 -59.63
CA THR A 174 12.24 -25.63 -59.88
C THR A 174 13.30 -26.72 -60.23
N GLY A 175 13.14 -27.98 -59.73
CA GLY A 175 14.01 -29.10 -60.21
C GLY A 175 13.71 -30.63 -60.05
N ASN A 176 13.07 -31.18 -59.01
CA ASN A 176 12.47 -32.56 -58.93
C ASN A 176 13.30 -33.90 -59.06
N ILE A 177 12.75 -35.02 -58.50
CA ILE A 177 13.12 -36.49 -58.62
C ILE A 177 14.37 -37.01 -57.81
N GLY A 178 14.42 -38.17 -57.10
CA GLY A 178 13.41 -39.16 -56.62
C GLY A 178 13.94 -40.54 -56.08
N LYS A 179 13.30 -41.11 -55.03
CA LYS A 179 13.13 -42.55 -54.59
C LYS A 179 14.22 -43.45 -53.88
N ARG A 180 13.77 -44.00 -52.72
CA ARG A 180 13.88 -45.40 -52.12
C ARG A 180 15.05 -45.86 -51.20
N ALA A 181 14.69 -46.76 -50.25
CA ALA A 181 15.47 -47.37 -49.13
C ALA A 181 15.74 -48.91 -49.34
N PRO A 182 16.40 -49.70 -48.42
CA PRO A 182 15.78 -50.23 -47.16
C PRO A 182 16.72 -50.60 -45.95
N PHE A 183 16.13 -51.16 -44.86
CA PHE A 183 16.70 -51.76 -43.60
C PHE A 183 17.22 -53.24 -43.78
N PRO A 184 17.55 -54.12 -42.76
CA PRO A 184 17.65 -54.06 -41.26
C PRO A 184 18.87 -54.81 -40.59
N TYR A 185 18.99 -54.87 -39.23
CA TYR A 185 19.15 -56.13 -38.41
C TYR A 185 19.04 -55.92 -36.86
N VAL A 186 18.96 -57.00 -36.06
CA VAL A 186 18.45 -57.06 -34.66
C VAL A 186 19.24 -58.04 -33.74
N ASN A 187 19.01 -57.98 -32.40
CA ASN A 187 19.33 -58.96 -31.31
C ASN A 187 20.77 -58.97 -30.71
N HIS A 188 21.04 -59.34 -29.43
CA HIS A 188 20.24 -59.72 -28.23
C HIS A 188 21.06 -59.45 -26.92
N SER A 189 20.44 -59.57 -25.73
CA SER A 189 21.09 -59.53 -24.40
C SER A 189 21.21 -60.94 -23.77
N PRO A 190 22.05 -61.18 -22.74
CA PRO A 190 21.47 -61.48 -21.42
C PRO A 190 22.26 -60.95 -20.20
N ASN A 191 21.67 -61.13 -19.01
CA ASN A 191 22.08 -60.61 -17.69
C ASN A 191 22.14 -61.75 -16.65
N PRO A 192 22.90 -61.62 -15.53
CA PRO A 192 22.51 -62.21 -14.24
C PRO A 192 22.76 -61.23 -13.05
N SER A 193 21.76 -60.80 -12.26
CA SER A 193 21.11 -61.50 -11.10
C SER A 193 22.10 -61.81 -9.95
N ARG A 194 21.85 -61.58 -8.64
CA ARG A 194 20.65 -61.61 -7.76
C ARG A 194 20.92 -60.71 -6.51
N GLU A 195 20.10 -60.45 -5.49
CA GLU A 195 18.65 -60.23 -5.20
C GLU A 195 18.56 -59.67 -3.75
N PHE A 196 17.60 -58.81 -3.38
CA PHE A 196 16.58 -58.94 -2.29
C PHE A 196 16.33 -57.52 -1.69
N SER A 197 15.20 -57.13 -1.08
CA SER A 197 13.78 -57.47 -1.30
C SER A 197 12.84 -56.54 -0.50
N GLY A 198 11.72 -56.10 -1.09
CA GLY A 198 10.52 -55.59 -0.38
C GLY A 198 10.37 -54.06 -0.29
N SER A 199 9.18 -53.46 -0.46
CA SER A 199 7.84 -54.03 -0.77
C SER A 199 6.86 -52.92 -1.27
N ILE A 200 6.02 -53.23 -2.29
CA ILE A 200 4.70 -52.63 -2.66
C ILE A 200 4.59 -51.08 -2.76
N GLY A 201 4.02 -50.43 -3.79
CA GLY A 201 3.38 -50.85 -5.05
C GLY A 201 2.36 -49.78 -5.50
N ASN A 202 2.33 -49.34 -6.78
CA ASN A 202 1.32 -48.38 -7.27
C ASN A 202 1.15 -48.35 -8.80
N VAL A 203 0.34 -49.27 -9.34
CA VAL A 203 -0.08 -49.31 -10.76
C VAL A 203 -1.51 -48.78 -10.86
N ALA A 204 -1.67 -47.45 -10.76
CA ALA A 204 -3.01 -46.83 -10.71
C ALA A 204 -3.17 -45.59 -11.62
N TRP A 205 -2.09 -45.12 -12.25
CA TRP A 205 -2.08 -43.90 -13.07
C TRP A 205 -2.05 -44.17 -14.58
N LYS A 206 -1.42 -45.27 -15.03
CA LYS A 206 -1.18 -45.55 -16.45
C LYS A 206 -2.45 -45.98 -17.20
N GLU A 207 -3.22 -46.92 -16.65
CA GLU A 207 -4.51 -47.35 -17.24
C GLU A 207 -5.56 -46.22 -17.32
N ARG A 208 -5.44 -45.20 -16.45
CA ARG A 208 -6.36 -44.07 -16.41
C ARG A 208 -6.11 -43.04 -17.52
N VAL A 209 -4.90 -43.03 -18.10
CA VAL A 209 -4.52 -42.18 -19.24
C VAL A 209 -4.94 -42.84 -20.56
N ASP A 210 -4.79 -44.15 -20.69
CA ASP A 210 -5.19 -44.88 -21.90
C ASP A 210 -6.73 -44.95 -22.04
N GLY A 211 -7.47 -45.05 -20.92
CA GLY A 211 -8.93 -44.96 -20.90
C GLY A 211 -9.51 -43.58 -21.27
N TRP A 212 -8.70 -42.51 -21.26
CA TRP A 212 -9.14 -41.17 -21.69
C TRP A 212 -9.08 -41.01 -23.21
N LYS A 213 -8.09 -41.60 -23.89
CA LYS A 213 -7.94 -41.50 -25.36
C LYS A 213 -8.99 -42.27 -26.14
N MET A 214 -9.56 -43.33 -25.57
CA MET A 214 -10.57 -44.16 -26.24
C MET A 214 -12.00 -43.61 -26.22
N LYS A 215 -12.24 -42.43 -25.61
CA LYS A 215 -13.59 -41.90 -25.38
C LYS A 215 -13.98 -40.67 -26.22
N GLN A 216 -13.14 -40.25 -27.16
CA GLN A 216 -13.48 -39.21 -28.15
C GLN A 216 -14.08 -39.77 -29.46
N ASP A 217 -13.88 -41.06 -29.77
CA ASP A 217 -14.43 -41.69 -30.99
C ASP A 217 -15.77 -42.41 -30.73
N LYS A 218 -16.87 -41.63 -30.81
CA LYS A 218 -18.17 -41.99 -31.41
C LYS A 218 -19.26 -40.99 -30.99
N GLY A 219 -19.80 -40.26 -31.97
CA GLY A 219 -20.96 -39.39 -31.79
C GLY A 219 -22.31 -40.13 -31.85
N ALA A 220 -23.37 -39.32 -31.77
CA ALA A 220 -24.80 -39.64 -31.86
C ALA A 220 -25.53 -40.08 -30.56
N ILE A 221 -26.55 -39.26 -30.27
CA ILE A 221 -27.46 -39.17 -29.12
C ILE A 221 -28.70 -40.10 -29.36
N PRO A 222 -29.76 -40.07 -28.52
CA PRO A 222 -30.00 -40.82 -27.28
C PRO A 222 -30.98 -42.01 -27.43
N MET A 223 -31.03 -42.90 -26.43
CA MET A 223 -32.32 -43.52 -26.03
C MET A 223 -32.43 -43.73 -24.52
N THR A 224 -33.45 -43.11 -23.94
CA THR A 224 -34.17 -43.58 -22.75
C THR A 224 -35.25 -44.57 -23.18
N ASN A 225 -35.45 -45.70 -22.48
CA ASN A 225 -36.78 -46.26 -22.20
C ASN A 225 -36.77 -47.51 -21.30
N GLY A 226 -37.92 -47.75 -20.66
CA GLY A 226 -38.18 -48.80 -19.64
C GLY A 226 -38.33 -48.16 -18.26
N THR A 227 -39.53 -47.89 -17.73
CA THR A 227 -40.80 -48.64 -17.82
C THR A 227 -41.96 -47.68 -17.48
N SER A 228 -43.19 -48.16 -17.57
CA SER A 228 -44.38 -47.53 -16.98
C SER A 228 -45.23 -46.85 -18.07
N ILE A 229 -46.50 -46.59 -17.77
CA ILE A 229 -47.57 -46.77 -18.77
C ILE A 229 -48.65 -45.68 -18.58
N ALA A 230 -48.82 -44.77 -19.54
CA ALA A 230 -49.52 -44.89 -20.85
C ALA A 230 -51.01 -44.45 -20.73
N PRO A 231 -51.76 -44.16 -21.83
CA PRO A 231 -51.38 -43.64 -23.16
C PRO A 231 -52.32 -42.52 -23.72
N SER A 232 -51.96 -41.90 -24.86
CA SER A 232 -52.87 -41.66 -26.03
C SER A 232 -52.11 -41.01 -27.21
N GLU A 233 -52.61 -41.14 -28.45
CA GLU A 233 -51.83 -41.07 -29.70
C GLU A 233 -52.16 -39.91 -30.68
N GLY A 234 -51.20 -39.61 -31.58
CA GLY A 234 -51.40 -39.13 -32.97
C GLY A 234 -51.13 -37.64 -33.27
N ARG A 235 -50.78 -37.19 -34.51
CA ARG A 235 -50.15 -37.81 -35.71
C ARG A 235 -49.87 -36.70 -36.79
N GLY A 236 -48.64 -36.57 -37.31
CA GLY A 236 -48.36 -36.13 -38.72
C GLY A 236 -47.66 -34.79 -39.06
N VAL A 237 -46.46 -34.86 -39.69
CA VAL A 237 -45.82 -33.95 -40.71
C VAL A 237 -45.53 -32.48 -40.30
N GLY A 238 -44.50 -31.73 -40.75
CA GLY A 238 -43.32 -31.89 -41.65
C GLY A 238 -42.67 -30.49 -41.94
N ASP A 239 -41.58 -30.26 -42.70
CA ASP A 239 -40.52 -31.09 -43.31
C ASP A 239 -39.31 -30.25 -43.85
N ILE A 240 -38.06 -30.69 -43.57
CA ILE A 240 -36.81 -30.63 -44.41
C ILE A 240 -36.02 -29.29 -44.66
N ASP A 241 -34.67 -29.45 -44.68
CA ASP A 241 -33.55 -28.58 -45.13
C ASP A 241 -33.13 -27.34 -44.29
N ALA A 242 -31.84 -26.95 -44.17
CA ALA A 242 -30.58 -27.49 -44.71
C ALA A 242 -29.38 -27.31 -43.73
N SER A 243 -28.23 -27.88 -44.07
CA SER A 243 -27.00 -28.02 -43.27
C SER A 243 -26.15 -26.75 -43.06
N THR A 244 -25.59 -26.60 -41.85
CA THR A 244 -24.35 -25.83 -41.59
C THR A 244 -23.50 -26.58 -40.58
N ASP A 245 -22.23 -26.85 -40.90
CA ASP A 245 -21.28 -27.48 -39.95
C ASP A 245 -20.94 -26.52 -38.81
N TYR A 246 -21.14 -26.98 -37.57
CA TYR A 246 -20.76 -26.24 -36.36
C TYR A 246 -19.43 -26.74 -35.82
N ASN A 247 -18.40 -25.87 -35.86
CA ASN A 247 -17.09 -26.14 -35.27
C ASN A 247 -17.20 -26.37 -33.74
N MET A 248 -16.82 -27.57 -33.28
CA MET A 248 -16.95 -27.96 -31.87
C MET A 248 -16.01 -27.17 -30.93
N GLU A 249 -14.84 -26.75 -31.43
CA GLU A 249 -13.86 -25.97 -30.65
C GLU A 249 -14.35 -24.55 -30.35
N ASP A 250 -15.03 -23.90 -31.30
CA ASP A 250 -15.66 -22.59 -31.10
C ASP A 250 -16.76 -22.66 -30.03
N ALA A 251 -17.51 -23.76 -29.96
CA ALA A 251 -18.53 -23.97 -28.93
C ALA A 251 -17.92 -24.11 -27.52
N LEU A 252 -16.75 -24.77 -27.39
CA LEU A 252 -16.02 -24.91 -26.13
C LEU A 252 -15.37 -23.59 -25.69
N LEU A 253 -14.74 -22.86 -26.62
CA LEU A 253 -14.23 -21.52 -26.36
C LEU A 253 -15.35 -20.55 -25.94
N ASN A 254 -16.54 -20.67 -26.53
CA ASN A 254 -17.74 -19.90 -26.13
C ASN A 254 -18.32 -20.26 -24.75
N ASP A 255 -17.92 -21.38 -24.14
CA ASP A 255 -18.33 -21.75 -22.78
C ASP A 255 -17.26 -21.37 -21.74
N GLU A 256 -15.97 -21.55 -22.05
CA GLU A 256 -14.87 -21.03 -21.22
C GLU A 256 -14.86 -19.50 -21.15
N THR A 257 -15.06 -18.83 -22.29
CA THR A 257 -15.20 -17.36 -22.32
C THR A 257 -16.48 -16.85 -21.65
N ARG A 258 -17.43 -17.72 -21.23
CA ARG A 258 -18.57 -17.34 -20.38
C ARG A 258 -18.33 -17.50 -18.88
N GLN A 259 -17.23 -18.13 -18.45
CA GLN A 259 -16.94 -18.35 -17.04
C GLN A 259 -16.70 -17.03 -16.26
N PRO A 260 -17.01 -16.97 -14.96
CA PRO A 260 -16.78 -15.78 -14.15
C PRO A 260 -15.28 -15.50 -13.97
N LEU A 261 -14.88 -14.24 -14.18
CA LEU A 261 -13.49 -13.77 -14.03
C LEU A 261 -13.06 -13.65 -12.56
N SER A 262 -14.04 -13.52 -11.66
CA SER A 262 -13.82 -13.51 -10.22
C SER A 262 -14.89 -14.29 -9.47
N ARG A 263 -14.54 -14.81 -8.30
CA ARG A 263 -15.47 -15.55 -7.42
C ARG A 263 -15.49 -14.94 -6.03
N LYS A 264 -16.70 -14.88 -5.44
CA LYS A 264 -16.88 -14.69 -4.00
C LYS A 264 -16.70 -16.02 -3.29
N VAL A 265 -15.75 -16.08 -2.37
CA VAL A 265 -15.50 -17.24 -1.51
C VAL A 265 -16.07 -16.93 -0.12
N PRO A 266 -17.19 -17.54 0.29
CA PRO A 266 -17.71 -17.37 1.63
C PRO A 266 -16.78 -18.03 2.65
N LEU A 267 -16.63 -17.43 3.82
CA LEU A 267 -15.90 -18.07 4.92
C LEU A 267 -16.66 -19.33 5.40
N PRO A 268 -15.94 -20.41 5.77
CA PRO A 268 -16.58 -21.65 6.22
C PRO A 268 -17.57 -21.42 7.37
N SER A 269 -18.78 -21.97 7.25
CA SER A 269 -19.85 -21.82 8.25
C SER A 269 -19.42 -22.23 9.66
N SER A 270 -18.53 -23.22 9.77
CA SER A 270 -17.93 -23.69 11.02
C SER A 270 -17.05 -22.67 11.75
N ARG A 271 -16.55 -21.62 11.07
CA ARG A 271 -15.81 -20.51 11.69
C ARG A 271 -16.70 -19.29 11.96
N ILE A 272 -17.58 -18.93 11.02
CA ILE A 272 -18.36 -17.69 11.09
C ILE A 272 -19.65 -17.80 11.92
N ASN A 273 -20.31 -18.97 11.95
CA ASN A 273 -21.54 -19.12 12.74
C ASN A 273 -21.29 -19.05 14.26
N PRO A 274 -20.23 -19.69 14.83
CA PRO A 274 -19.88 -19.49 16.24
C PRO A 274 -19.59 -18.03 16.59
N TYR A 275 -18.86 -17.31 15.74
CA TYR A 275 -18.57 -15.88 15.93
C TYR A 275 -19.85 -15.04 16.02
N ARG A 276 -20.81 -15.24 15.10
CA ARG A 276 -22.12 -14.57 15.14
C ARG A 276 -22.92 -14.91 16.40
N MET A 277 -22.96 -16.18 16.81
CA MET A 277 -23.66 -16.60 18.03
C MET A 277 -23.04 -15.95 19.28
N VAL A 278 -21.71 -15.87 19.37
CA VAL A 278 -21.00 -15.25 20.49
C VAL A 278 -21.18 -13.72 20.52
N ILE A 279 -21.23 -13.04 19.37
CA ILE A 279 -21.56 -11.60 19.32
C ILE A 279 -22.97 -11.34 19.85
N VAL A 280 -23.96 -12.14 19.44
CA VAL A 280 -25.35 -11.98 19.92
C VAL A 280 -25.45 -12.26 21.42
N LEU A 281 -24.77 -13.31 21.90
CA LEU A 281 -24.68 -13.60 23.34
C LEU A 281 -24.03 -12.46 24.10
N ARG A 282 -22.91 -11.90 23.60
CA ARG A 282 -22.22 -10.75 24.18
C ARG A 282 -23.12 -9.51 24.23
N LEU A 283 -23.93 -9.26 23.19
CA LEU A 283 -24.91 -8.17 23.18
C LEU A 283 -25.96 -8.33 24.29
N VAL A 284 -26.47 -9.56 24.51
CA VAL A 284 -27.42 -9.85 25.60
C VAL A 284 -26.76 -9.67 26.97
N VAL A 285 -25.57 -10.22 27.18
CA VAL A 285 -24.82 -10.09 28.45
C VAL A 285 -24.47 -8.62 28.74
N LEU A 286 -24.05 -7.85 27.73
CA LEU A 286 -23.78 -6.42 27.83
C LEU A 286 -25.05 -5.62 28.18
N SER A 287 -26.20 -5.98 27.62
CA SER A 287 -27.49 -5.34 27.95
C SER A 287 -27.87 -5.57 29.42
N ILE A 288 -27.69 -6.79 29.92
CA ILE A 288 -27.95 -7.14 31.33
C ILE A 288 -26.96 -6.41 32.26
N PHE A 289 -25.68 -6.36 31.88
CA PHE A 289 -24.64 -5.62 32.61
C PHE A 289 -24.98 -4.14 32.73
N LEU A 290 -25.32 -3.46 31.62
CA LEU A 290 -25.66 -2.03 31.63
C LEU A 290 -26.94 -1.77 32.44
N HIS A 291 -27.96 -2.63 32.32
CA HIS A 291 -29.17 -2.53 33.13
C HIS A 291 -28.87 -2.64 34.63
N TYR A 292 -28.04 -3.61 35.04
CA TYR A 292 -27.59 -3.75 36.42
C TYR A 292 -26.81 -2.53 36.90
N ARG A 293 -25.90 -2.00 36.08
CA ARG A 293 -25.09 -0.81 36.41
C ARG A 293 -25.94 0.44 36.62
N ILE A 294 -26.97 0.66 35.80
CA ILE A 294 -27.89 1.80 35.89
C ILE A 294 -28.82 1.67 37.12
N THR A 295 -29.32 0.47 37.42
CA THR A 295 -30.24 0.23 38.54
C THR A 295 -29.58 0.25 39.93
N ASN A 296 -28.25 0.08 40.01
CA ASN A 296 -27.51 -0.01 41.27
C ASN A 296 -26.45 1.12 41.41
N PRO A 297 -26.86 2.38 41.70
CA PRO A 297 -25.95 3.51 41.82
C PRO A 297 -25.16 3.52 43.13
N VAL A 298 -23.85 3.82 43.06
CA VAL A 298 -22.98 3.95 44.25
C VAL A 298 -23.16 5.34 44.89
N ARG A 299 -24.10 5.45 45.84
CA ARG A 299 -24.44 6.72 46.51
C ARG A 299 -23.24 7.41 47.16
N ASN A 300 -22.32 6.66 47.78
CA ASN A 300 -21.11 7.18 48.45
C ASN A 300 -20.08 7.82 47.50
N ALA A 301 -20.20 7.57 46.19
CA ALA A 301 -19.27 7.97 45.15
C ALA A 301 -19.98 8.41 43.85
N TYR A 302 -21.17 9.03 43.96
CA TYR A 302 -22.07 9.24 42.83
C TYR A 302 -21.43 9.88 41.58
N PRO A 303 -20.57 10.92 41.67
CA PRO A 303 -19.91 11.48 40.48
C PRO A 303 -18.96 10.50 39.77
N LEU A 304 -18.21 9.67 40.53
CA LEU A 304 -17.30 8.67 39.97
C LEU A 304 -18.06 7.52 39.30
N TRP A 305 -19.16 7.08 39.93
CA TRP A 305 -20.07 6.10 39.34
C TRP A 305 -20.72 6.63 38.05
N LEU A 306 -21.23 7.87 38.07
CA LEU A 306 -21.90 8.48 36.92
C LEU A 306 -20.96 8.62 35.71
N LEU A 307 -19.73 9.12 35.92
CA LEU A 307 -18.71 9.19 34.88
C LEU A 307 -18.38 7.80 34.31
N SER A 308 -18.23 6.78 35.16
CA SER A 308 -17.98 5.41 34.72
C SER A 308 -19.11 4.85 33.87
N VAL A 309 -20.37 5.00 34.30
CA VAL A 309 -21.53 4.49 33.56
C VAL A 309 -21.71 5.20 32.22
N ILE A 310 -21.46 6.51 32.15
CA ILE A 310 -21.48 7.26 30.87
C ILE A 310 -20.40 6.72 29.91
N CYS A 311 -19.18 6.46 30.40
CA CYS A 311 -18.11 5.86 29.59
C CYS A 311 -18.46 4.44 29.14
N GLU A 312 -19.00 3.60 30.03
CA GLU A 312 -19.42 2.23 29.73
C GLU A 312 -20.53 2.18 28.65
N ILE A 313 -21.51 3.09 28.72
CA ILE A 313 -22.55 3.24 27.69
C ILE A 313 -21.93 3.68 26.35
N TRP A 314 -20.99 4.64 26.36
CA TRP A 314 -20.32 5.05 25.13
C TRP A 314 -19.51 3.92 24.50
N PHE A 315 -18.74 3.16 25.28
CA PHE A 315 -17.99 2.01 24.76
C PHE A 315 -18.91 0.90 24.25
N ALA A 316 -20.07 0.68 24.88
CA ALA A 316 -21.06 -0.25 24.37
C ALA A 316 -21.60 0.18 22.99
N LEU A 317 -21.92 1.47 22.81
CA LEU A 317 -22.36 2.02 21.52
C LEU A 317 -21.24 1.94 20.45
N SER A 318 -20.02 2.35 20.79
CA SER A 318 -18.84 2.27 19.93
C SER A 318 -18.56 0.82 19.49
N TRP A 319 -18.63 -0.14 20.42
CA TRP A 319 -18.48 -1.57 20.13
C TRP A 319 -19.57 -2.11 19.20
N ILE A 320 -20.84 -1.71 19.37
CA ILE A 320 -21.93 -2.11 18.47
C ILE A 320 -21.69 -1.57 17.05
N LEU A 321 -21.27 -0.30 16.94
CA LEU A 321 -20.97 0.37 15.66
C LEU A 321 -19.76 -0.28 14.94
N ASP A 322 -18.75 -0.75 15.68
CA ASP A 322 -17.60 -1.47 15.12
C ASP A 322 -17.92 -2.90 14.69
N GLN A 323 -18.67 -3.67 15.49
CA GLN A 323 -18.86 -5.11 15.24
C GLN A 323 -19.91 -5.43 14.18
N PHE A 324 -21.00 -4.68 14.09
CA PHE A 324 -22.07 -5.00 13.13
C PHE A 324 -21.64 -4.93 11.65
N PRO A 325 -20.76 -4.00 11.22
CA PRO A 325 -20.13 -4.05 9.90
C PRO A 325 -19.33 -5.34 9.61
N LYS A 326 -18.81 -6.02 10.65
CA LYS A 326 -18.04 -7.27 10.52
C LYS A 326 -18.91 -8.52 10.38
N TRP A 327 -20.23 -8.39 10.25
CA TRP A 327 -21.17 -9.52 10.28
C TRP A 327 -21.12 -10.42 9.04
N PHE A 328 -20.75 -9.87 7.88
CA PHE A 328 -20.74 -10.58 6.59
C PHE A 328 -19.34 -10.59 5.92
N PRO A 329 -18.28 -11.07 6.57
CA PRO A 329 -16.95 -11.06 5.97
C PRO A 329 -16.89 -12.04 4.80
N ILE A 330 -16.32 -11.59 3.68
CA ILE A 330 -16.13 -12.41 2.48
C ILE A 330 -14.67 -12.38 2.00
N ASN A 331 -14.29 -13.42 1.27
CA ASN A 331 -13.05 -13.46 0.50
C ASN A 331 -13.37 -13.41 -0.99
N ARG A 332 -12.38 -13.09 -1.82
CA ARG A 332 -12.46 -13.11 -3.28
C ARG A 332 -11.26 -13.78 -3.89
N GLU A 333 -11.50 -14.40 -5.04
CA GLU A 333 -10.48 -14.95 -5.92
C GLU A 333 -10.64 -14.36 -7.32
N THR A 334 -9.52 -14.10 -7.99
CA THR A 334 -9.41 -13.65 -9.38
C THR A 334 -8.84 -14.80 -10.22
N TYR A 335 -9.28 -14.90 -11.48
CA TYR A 335 -8.82 -15.92 -12.41
C TYR A 335 -8.21 -15.23 -13.64
N LEU A 336 -6.91 -14.93 -13.56
CA LEU A 336 -6.17 -14.16 -14.56
C LEU A 336 -6.15 -14.86 -15.93
N ASP A 337 -6.06 -16.20 -15.94
CA ASP A 337 -6.01 -17.00 -17.16
C ASP A 337 -7.29 -16.81 -18.00
N ARG A 338 -8.46 -16.70 -17.34
CA ARG A 338 -9.75 -16.41 -17.98
C ARG A 338 -9.86 -14.97 -18.50
N LEU A 339 -9.17 -14.03 -17.86
CA LEU A 339 -9.11 -12.65 -18.36
C LEU A 339 -8.29 -12.61 -19.65
N ALA A 340 -7.14 -13.30 -19.69
CA ALA A 340 -6.30 -13.39 -20.88
C ALA A 340 -7.05 -14.05 -22.05
N LEU A 341 -7.63 -15.24 -21.85
CA LEU A 341 -8.40 -15.95 -22.88
C LEU A 341 -9.59 -15.13 -23.45
N ARG A 342 -10.14 -14.18 -22.69
CA ARG A 342 -11.26 -13.32 -23.15
C ARG A 342 -10.81 -12.02 -23.80
N TYR A 343 -9.79 -11.33 -23.26
CA TYR A 343 -9.44 -9.95 -23.63
C TYR A 343 -8.00 -9.74 -24.08
N ASP A 344 -7.12 -10.74 -23.94
CA ASP A 344 -5.68 -10.66 -24.24
C ASP A 344 -5.24 -11.92 -24.98
N ARG A 345 -5.89 -12.17 -26.13
CA ARG A 345 -5.70 -13.37 -26.96
C ARG A 345 -4.42 -13.27 -27.78
N GLU A 346 -3.65 -14.35 -27.80
CA GLU A 346 -2.43 -14.44 -28.62
C GLU A 346 -2.79 -14.32 -30.12
N GLY A 347 -2.15 -13.38 -30.81
CA GLY A 347 -2.36 -13.11 -32.24
C GLY A 347 -3.42 -12.05 -32.57
N GLU A 348 -4.24 -11.62 -31.60
CA GLU A 348 -5.21 -10.51 -31.75
C GLU A 348 -4.70 -9.25 -31.00
N PRO A 349 -5.11 -8.03 -31.40
CA PRO A 349 -4.82 -6.82 -30.63
C PRO A 349 -5.54 -6.87 -29.26
N SER A 350 -4.83 -6.54 -28.19
CA SER A 350 -5.36 -6.63 -26.83
C SER A 350 -6.59 -5.72 -26.63
N GLN A 351 -7.68 -6.35 -26.16
CA GLN A 351 -8.96 -5.73 -25.82
C GLN A 351 -9.02 -5.29 -24.34
N LEU A 352 -7.90 -5.39 -23.62
CA LEU A 352 -7.79 -4.88 -22.25
C LEU A 352 -8.02 -3.36 -22.19
N ALA A 353 -8.77 -2.91 -21.19
CA ALA A 353 -9.06 -1.50 -21.01
C ALA A 353 -7.82 -0.70 -20.62
N ALA A 354 -7.72 0.55 -21.07
CA ALA A 354 -6.64 1.45 -20.71
C ALA A 354 -6.72 1.90 -19.24
N VAL A 355 -5.55 2.00 -18.60
CA VAL A 355 -5.38 2.37 -17.19
C VAL A 355 -4.38 3.52 -17.08
N ASP A 356 -4.85 4.67 -16.61
CA ASP A 356 -3.98 5.78 -16.22
C ASP A 356 -3.55 5.62 -14.76
N ILE A 357 -2.28 5.85 -14.46
CA ILE A 357 -1.69 5.62 -13.13
C ILE A 357 -1.16 6.93 -12.59
N PHE A 358 -1.71 7.39 -11.48
CA PHE A 358 -1.45 8.72 -10.91
C PHE A 358 -0.56 8.61 -9.68
N VAL A 359 0.57 9.33 -9.71
CA VAL A 359 1.49 9.52 -8.59
C VAL A 359 1.52 11.00 -8.23
N SER A 360 1.31 11.34 -6.96
CA SER A 360 1.43 12.72 -6.47
C SER A 360 2.64 12.87 -5.54
N THR A 361 3.47 13.88 -5.78
CA THR A 361 4.59 14.31 -4.91
C THR A 361 4.40 15.78 -4.52
N VAL A 362 4.77 16.15 -3.29
CA VAL A 362 4.54 17.50 -2.74
C VAL A 362 5.82 18.31 -2.64
N ASP A 363 6.91 17.70 -2.20
CA ASP A 363 8.18 18.40 -1.93
C ASP A 363 9.34 17.39 -1.90
N PRO A 364 10.31 17.48 -2.83
CA PRO A 364 11.42 16.53 -2.91
C PRO A 364 12.37 16.56 -1.69
N MET A 365 12.30 17.60 -0.85
CA MET A 365 13.06 17.66 0.41
C MET A 365 12.38 16.89 1.56
N LYS A 366 11.10 16.52 1.42
CA LYS A 366 10.35 15.70 2.39
C LYS A 366 10.10 14.28 1.89
N GLU A 367 10.00 14.13 0.58
CA GLU A 367 9.70 12.90 -0.16
C GLU A 367 10.86 12.67 -1.15
N PRO A 368 11.92 11.92 -0.77
CA PRO A 368 13.16 11.87 -1.56
C PRO A 368 12.93 11.46 -3.02
N PRO A 369 13.50 12.15 -4.02
CA PRO A 369 13.24 11.86 -5.44
C PRO A 369 13.52 10.41 -5.85
N LEU A 370 14.49 9.75 -5.20
CA LEU A 370 14.81 8.35 -5.42
C LEU A 370 13.65 7.40 -5.05
N VAL A 371 12.84 7.74 -4.05
CA VAL A 371 11.64 6.97 -3.67
C VAL A 371 10.57 7.12 -4.75
N THR A 372 10.30 8.35 -5.19
CA THR A 372 9.37 8.64 -6.30
C THR A 372 9.82 7.95 -7.60
N ALA A 373 11.12 7.99 -7.91
CA ALA A 373 11.71 7.29 -9.06
C ALA A 373 11.50 5.76 -8.99
N ASN A 374 11.73 5.14 -7.82
CA ASN A 374 11.49 3.71 -7.62
C ASN A 374 10.02 3.34 -7.81
N THR A 375 9.09 4.17 -7.34
CA THR A 375 7.65 4.01 -7.57
C THR A 375 7.32 4.09 -9.07
N VAL A 376 7.81 5.10 -9.78
CA VAL A 376 7.63 5.27 -11.24
C VAL A 376 8.22 4.10 -12.04
N LEU A 377 9.44 3.66 -11.71
CA LEU A 377 10.08 2.49 -12.34
C LEU A 377 9.27 1.21 -12.13
N SER A 378 8.69 1.03 -10.93
CA SER A 378 7.77 -0.09 -10.69
C SER A 378 6.54 0.00 -11.60
N ILE A 379 5.96 1.19 -11.78
CA ILE A 379 4.77 1.43 -12.61
C ILE A 379 5.05 1.15 -14.09
N LEU A 380 6.16 1.65 -14.65
CA LEU A 380 6.53 1.44 -16.05
C LEU A 380 6.81 -0.03 -16.38
N ALA A 381 7.17 -0.85 -15.38
CA ALA A 381 7.47 -2.26 -15.52
C ALA A 381 6.27 -3.21 -15.26
N VAL A 382 5.01 -2.73 -15.33
CA VAL A 382 3.82 -3.61 -15.19
C VAL A 382 3.71 -4.69 -16.26
N ASP A 383 3.16 -5.84 -15.86
CA ASP A 383 2.62 -6.86 -16.78
C ASP A 383 1.23 -6.40 -17.28
N TYR A 384 1.26 -5.56 -18.32
CA TYR A 384 0.11 -5.06 -19.05
C TYR A 384 0.57 -4.55 -20.44
N PRO A 385 -0.30 -4.50 -21.46
CA PRO A 385 0.03 -3.92 -22.77
C PRO A 385 0.52 -2.46 -22.66
N VAL A 386 1.59 -2.12 -23.39
CA VAL A 386 2.30 -0.83 -23.26
C VAL A 386 1.48 0.36 -23.78
N ASP A 387 0.62 0.12 -24.77
CA ASP A 387 -0.33 1.08 -25.34
C ASP A 387 -1.53 1.35 -24.41
N LYS A 388 -1.76 0.49 -23.42
CA LYS A 388 -2.89 0.58 -22.47
C LYS A 388 -2.49 1.15 -21.11
N VAL A 389 -1.21 1.45 -20.84
CA VAL A 389 -0.75 2.04 -19.57
C VAL A 389 -0.15 3.41 -19.80
N SER A 390 -0.54 4.37 -18.97
CA SER A 390 0.09 5.69 -18.91
C SER A 390 0.34 6.12 -17.47
N CYS A 391 1.56 6.54 -17.17
CA CYS A 391 1.99 7.02 -15.86
C CYS A 391 1.98 8.55 -15.84
N TYR A 392 1.26 9.14 -14.89
CA TYR A 392 1.21 10.57 -14.64
C TYR A 392 1.83 10.88 -13.28
N VAL A 393 2.79 11.79 -13.25
CA VAL A 393 3.44 12.28 -12.03
C VAL A 393 3.08 13.74 -11.84
N SER A 394 2.29 14.03 -10.81
CA SER A 394 1.97 15.40 -10.41
C SER A 394 2.97 15.90 -9.39
N ASP A 395 3.72 16.94 -9.73
CA ASP A 395 4.58 17.67 -8.79
C ASP A 395 3.90 18.95 -8.31
N ASP A 396 3.44 18.91 -7.06
CA ASP A 396 2.81 20.04 -6.39
C ASP A 396 3.83 21.05 -5.83
N GLY A 397 5.13 20.70 -5.80
CA GLY A 397 6.22 21.58 -5.43
C GLY A 397 6.81 22.39 -6.59
N ALA A 398 6.50 22.00 -7.84
CA ALA A 398 7.05 22.59 -9.08
C ALA A 398 8.60 22.67 -9.08
N ALA A 399 9.26 21.66 -8.50
CA ALA A 399 10.68 21.71 -8.20
C ALA A 399 11.52 21.13 -9.35
N MET A 400 12.53 21.87 -9.81
CA MET A 400 13.46 21.41 -10.86
C MET A 400 14.11 20.06 -10.48
N LEU A 401 14.41 19.83 -9.19
CA LEU A 401 14.92 18.55 -8.69
C LEU A 401 14.00 17.36 -9.04
N THR A 402 12.68 17.51 -8.90
CA THR A 402 11.73 16.45 -9.26
C THR A 402 11.77 16.18 -10.76
N PHE A 403 11.82 17.25 -11.56
CA PHE A 403 11.85 17.19 -13.02
C PHE A 403 13.11 16.51 -13.56
N ASP A 404 14.29 16.96 -13.12
CA ASP A 404 15.59 16.38 -13.51
C ASP A 404 15.70 14.91 -13.06
N ALA A 405 15.26 14.59 -11.85
CA ALA A 405 15.22 13.21 -11.37
C ALA A 405 14.29 12.32 -12.21
N LEU A 406 13.17 12.85 -12.71
CA LEU A 406 12.26 12.12 -13.59
C LEU A 406 12.84 11.91 -15.00
N ALA A 407 13.64 12.86 -15.50
CA ALA A 407 14.38 12.71 -16.76
C ALA A 407 15.43 11.59 -16.67
N GLU A 408 16.25 11.57 -15.62
CA GLU A 408 17.19 10.48 -15.32
C GLU A 408 16.46 9.13 -15.13
N THR A 409 15.29 9.16 -14.47
CA THR A 409 14.44 7.97 -14.28
C THR A 409 13.93 7.43 -15.61
N SER A 410 13.58 8.31 -16.56
CA SER A 410 13.17 7.94 -17.91
C SER A 410 14.28 7.20 -18.66
N GLU A 411 15.52 7.71 -18.61
CA GLU A 411 16.67 7.03 -19.24
C GLU A 411 16.93 5.65 -18.61
N PHE A 412 16.94 5.57 -17.27
CA PHE A 412 17.14 4.29 -16.58
C PHE A 412 16.00 3.30 -16.86
N ALA A 413 14.75 3.77 -16.99
CA ALA A 413 13.60 2.92 -17.33
C ALA A 413 13.79 2.18 -18.66
N ARG A 414 14.41 2.81 -19.67
CA ARG A 414 14.70 2.20 -20.98
C ARG A 414 15.65 1.00 -20.90
N LYS A 415 16.46 0.91 -19.83
CA LYS A 415 17.32 -0.25 -19.52
C LYS A 415 16.63 -1.24 -18.55
N TRP A 416 15.93 -0.73 -17.54
CA TRP A 416 15.32 -1.51 -16.46
C TRP A 416 14.07 -2.30 -16.89
N VAL A 417 13.16 -1.67 -17.65
CA VAL A 417 11.87 -2.28 -18.06
C VAL A 417 12.06 -3.57 -18.88
N PRO A 418 12.87 -3.61 -19.96
CA PRO A 418 13.09 -4.86 -20.70
C PRO A 418 13.74 -5.94 -19.82
N PHE A 419 14.71 -5.59 -18.96
CA PHE A 419 15.31 -6.52 -18.01
C PHE A 419 14.29 -7.14 -17.04
N VAL A 420 13.40 -6.31 -16.45
CA VAL A 420 12.36 -6.79 -15.52
C VAL A 420 11.37 -7.71 -16.21
N LYS A 421 10.88 -7.34 -17.39
CA LYS A 421 9.91 -8.14 -18.15
C LYS A 421 10.53 -9.47 -18.62
N LYS A 422 11.73 -9.43 -19.20
CA LYS A 422 12.47 -10.61 -19.69
C LYS A 422 12.74 -11.65 -18.60
N TYR A 423 13.08 -11.20 -17.39
CA TYR A 423 13.45 -12.08 -16.27
C TYR A 423 12.35 -12.30 -15.23
N ASN A 424 11.16 -11.75 -15.43
CA ASN A 424 10.03 -11.78 -14.50
C ASN A 424 10.49 -11.42 -13.07
N ILE A 425 10.98 -10.20 -12.90
CA ILE A 425 11.57 -9.72 -11.64
C ILE A 425 10.51 -9.14 -10.71
N GLU A 426 10.49 -9.62 -9.47
CA GLU A 426 9.67 -9.11 -8.38
C GLU A 426 10.52 -8.95 -7.11
N PRO A 427 10.35 -7.87 -6.31
CA PRO A 427 9.57 -6.67 -6.62
C PRO A 427 10.12 -5.91 -7.84
N ARG A 428 9.29 -5.04 -8.44
CA ARG A 428 9.66 -4.27 -9.65
C ARG A 428 10.36 -2.94 -9.37
N ALA A 429 10.36 -2.50 -8.12
CA ALA A 429 11.14 -1.35 -7.66
C ALA A 429 12.61 -1.79 -7.44
N PRO A 430 13.59 -1.19 -8.15
CA PRO A 430 14.98 -1.68 -8.14
C PRO A 430 15.66 -1.58 -6.77
N GLU A 431 15.42 -0.53 -5.98
CA GLU A 431 16.00 -0.39 -4.63
C GLU A 431 15.64 -1.60 -3.76
N TRP A 432 14.34 -1.89 -3.65
CA TRP A 432 13.84 -3.02 -2.88
C TRP A 432 14.27 -4.38 -3.46
N TYR A 433 14.38 -4.49 -4.79
CA TYR A 433 14.85 -5.70 -5.45
C TYR A 433 16.35 -5.99 -5.21
N PHE A 434 17.20 -4.97 -5.19
CA PHE A 434 18.64 -5.14 -4.99
C PHE A 434 19.04 -5.18 -3.51
N SER A 435 18.26 -4.55 -2.63
CA SER A 435 18.49 -4.54 -1.17
C SER A 435 17.92 -5.78 -0.44
N GLN A 436 17.11 -6.62 -1.09
CA GLN A 436 16.65 -7.87 -0.50
C GLN A 436 17.80 -8.89 -0.31
N LYS A 437 17.93 -9.44 0.90
CA LYS A 437 18.90 -10.51 1.23
C LYS A 437 18.37 -11.93 0.91
N ILE A 438 17.42 -12.02 -0.02
CA ILE A 438 16.81 -13.28 -0.46
C ILE A 438 17.66 -13.84 -1.59
N ASP A 439 17.81 -15.17 -1.62
CA ASP A 439 18.47 -15.89 -2.72
C ASP A 439 17.77 -15.58 -4.06
N TYR A 440 18.45 -14.78 -4.86
CA TYR A 440 17.95 -14.17 -6.09
C TYR A 440 18.09 -15.08 -7.32
N LEU A 441 18.70 -16.26 -7.17
CA LEU A 441 18.83 -17.27 -8.22
C LEU A 441 17.66 -18.26 -8.24
N LYS A 442 16.80 -18.23 -7.21
CA LYS A 442 15.62 -19.10 -7.12
C LYS A 442 14.69 -18.91 -8.30
N ASP A 443 14.28 -20.04 -8.87
CA ASP A 443 13.35 -20.15 -9.99
C ASP A 443 13.79 -19.39 -11.27
N LYS A 444 15.08 -19.03 -11.39
CA LYS A 444 15.65 -18.38 -12.58
C LYS A 444 16.39 -19.38 -13.46
N VAL A 445 15.81 -19.65 -14.63
CA VAL A 445 16.29 -20.65 -15.60
C VAL A 445 17.07 -20.08 -16.79
N HIS A 446 17.10 -18.75 -16.97
CA HIS A 446 17.70 -18.14 -18.16
C HIS A 446 19.23 -18.05 -18.02
N PRO A 447 20.02 -18.55 -18.99
CA PRO A 447 21.47 -18.74 -18.82
C PRO A 447 22.27 -17.43 -18.65
N SER A 448 21.86 -16.34 -19.30
CA SER A 448 22.54 -15.03 -19.14
C SER A 448 22.13 -14.25 -17.90
N PHE A 449 21.16 -14.73 -17.11
CA PHE A 449 20.54 -13.94 -16.04
C PHE A 449 21.54 -13.34 -15.06
N VAL A 450 22.56 -14.09 -14.62
CA VAL A 450 23.52 -13.60 -13.63
C VAL A 450 24.44 -12.52 -14.18
N LYS A 451 24.84 -12.63 -15.45
CA LYS A 451 25.62 -11.62 -16.16
C LYS A 451 24.83 -10.32 -16.28
N ASP A 452 23.60 -10.44 -16.78
CA ASP A 452 22.74 -9.30 -17.07
C ASP A 452 22.27 -8.62 -15.77
N ARG A 453 21.95 -9.39 -14.72
CA ARG A 453 21.65 -8.87 -13.37
C ARG A 453 22.83 -8.09 -12.79
N ARG A 454 24.07 -8.55 -13.01
CA ARG A 454 25.27 -7.87 -12.51
C ARG A 454 25.52 -6.56 -13.25
N ALA A 455 25.33 -6.53 -14.57
CA ALA A 455 25.38 -5.30 -15.35
C ALA A 455 24.29 -4.32 -14.89
N MET A 456 23.05 -4.78 -14.77
CA MET A 456 21.90 -3.97 -14.32
C MET A 456 22.06 -3.43 -12.90
N LYS A 457 22.72 -4.18 -11.98
CA LYS A 457 23.03 -3.66 -10.64
C LYS A 457 24.02 -2.49 -10.70
N ARG A 458 25.02 -2.52 -11.57
CA ARG A 458 25.98 -1.40 -11.73
C ARG A 458 25.28 -0.17 -12.29
N GLU A 459 24.52 -0.34 -13.37
CA GLU A 459 23.67 0.70 -13.97
C GLU A 459 22.73 1.35 -12.93
N TYR A 460 22.15 0.54 -12.02
CA TYR A 460 21.31 1.05 -10.94
C TYR A 460 22.09 1.86 -9.88
N GLU A 461 23.26 1.39 -9.45
CA GLU A 461 24.10 2.14 -8.50
C GLU A 461 24.61 3.45 -9.13
N GLU A 462 24.97 3.46 -10.41
CA GLU A 462 25.35 4.67 -11.15
C GLU A 462 24.17 5.66 -11.27
N PHE A 463 22.98 5.17 -11.60
CA PHE A 463 21.74 5.96 -11.57
C PHE A 463 21.48 6.56 -10.18
N LYS A 464 21.61 5.78 -9.10
CA LYS A 464 21.45 6.26 -7.73
C LYS A 464 22.47 7.34 -7.38
N VAL A 465 23.72 7.21 -7.82
CA VAL A 465 24.75 8.25 -7.66
C VAL A 465 24.39 9.53 -8.41
N ARG A 466 23.89 9.45 -9.66
CA ARG A 466 23.44 10.64 -10.42
C ARG A 466 22.28 11.35 -9.74
N VAL A 467 21.25 10.61 -9.32
CA VAL A 467 20.10 11.18 -8.57
C VAL A 467 20.56 11.83 -7.25
N ASN A 468 21.45 11.21 -6.49
CA ASN A 468 21.99 11.80 -5.27
C ASN A 468 22.84 13.05 -5.55
N GLY A 469 23.54 13.10 -6.69
CA GLY A 469 24.21 14.30 -7.19
C GLY A 469 23.24 15.46 -7.48
N LEU A 470 22.08 15.18 -8.09
CA LEU A 470 21.02 16.16 -8.29
C LEU A 470 20.46 16.67 -6.95
N VAL A 471 20.18 15.78 -5.99
CA VAL A 471 19.70 16.16 -4.64
C VAL A 471 20.72 17.07 -3.94
N ALA A 472 22.01 16.74 -3.99
CA ALA A 472 23.06 17.57 -3.39
C ALA A 472 23.23 18.93 -4.08
N LYS A 473 23.02 19.01 -5.40
CA LYS A 473 23.00 20.26 -6.18
C LYS A 473 21.79 21.12 -5.78
N ALA A 474 20.60 20.52 -5.66
CA ALA A 474 19.34 21.20 -5.35
C ALA A 474 19.31 21.89 -3.98
N GLN A 475 20.12 21.43 -3.01
CA GLN A 475 20.27 22.10 -1.71
C GLN A 475 20.90 23.50 -1.81
N LYS A 476 21.57 23.82 -2.92
CA LYS A 476 22.21 25.13 -3.17
C LYS A 476 21.41 25.88 -4.23
N VAL A 477 20.35 26.57 -3.78
CA VAL A 477 19.52 27.42 -4.66
C VAL A 477 20.36 28.58 -5.20
N PRO A 478 20.47 28.78 -6.53
CA PRO A 478 21.16 29.94 -7.11
C PRO A 478 20.40 31.25 -6.83
N GLU A 479 21.13 32.37 -6.69
CA GLU A 479 20.51 33.69 -6.47
C GLU A 479 19.66 34.16 -7.67
N GLU A 480 20.08 33.81 -8.89
CA GLU A 480 19.34 34.10 -10.14
C GLU A 480 18.16 33.13 -10.38
N GLY A 481 17.93 32.17 -9.47
CA GLY A 481 16.97 31.09 -9.62
C GLY A 481 17.49 29.91 -10.43
N TRP A 482 16.65 28.90 -10.63
CA TRP A 482 16.97 27.73 -11.44
C TRP A 482 16.88 28.05 -12.93
N ILE A 483 17.81 27.47 -13.71
CA ILE A 483 17.93 27.62 -15.16
C ILE A 483 18.00 26.21 -15.76
N MET A 484 17.23 25.97 -16.82
CA MET A 484 17.16 24.71 -17.56
C MET A 484 18.41 24.48 -18.43
N GLN A 485 18.59 23.25 -18.94
CA GLN A 485 19.76 22.89 -19.75
C GLN A 485 19.88 23.65 -21.08
N ASP A 486 18.75 24.18 -21.58
CA ASP A 486 18.68 25.03 -22.79
C ASP A 486 18.98 26.52 -22.51
N GLY A 487 19.27 26.88 -21.26
CA GLY A 487 19.52 28.25 -20.83
C GLY A 487 18.27 29.07 -20.49
N THR A 488 17.07 28.48 -20.53
CA THR A 488 15.84 29.17 -20.14
C THR A 488 15.63 29.17 -18.62
N PRO A 489 15.03 30.22 -18.02
CA PRO A 489 14.72 30.25 -16.60
C PRO A 489 13.61 29.25 -16.26
N TRP A 490 13.78 28.48 -15.17
CA TRP A 490 12.80 27.50 -14.72
C TRP A 490 11.45 28.17 -14.37
N PRO A 491 10.32 27.79 -15.00
CA PRO A 491 9.04 28.46 -14.77
C PRO A 491 8.52 28.29 -13.33
N GLY A 492 8.91 27.20 -12.65
CA GLY A 492 8.55 26.91 -11.26
C GLY A 492 9.41 27.60 -10.19
N ASN A 493 10.22 28.61 -10.53
CA ASN A 493 11.11 29.30 -9.59
C ASN A 493 10.38 29.90 -8.37
N ASN A 494 9.11 30.28 -8.51
CA ASN A 494 8.24 30.68 -7.40
C ASN A 494 7.12 29.65 -7.20
N THR A 495 7.21 28.85 -6.13
CA THR A 495 6.24 27.79 -5.81
C THR A 495 4.82 28.28 -5.47
N ARG A 496 4.60 29.60 -5.36
CA ARG A 496 3.28 30.22 -5.16
C ARG A 496 2.73 30.96 -6.38
N ASP A 497 3.56 31.24 -7.38
CA ASP A 497 3.18 31.94 -8.62
C ASP A 497 3.98 31.37 -9.79
N HIS A 498 3.43 30.33 -10.42
CA HIS A 498 4.05 29.67 -11.57
C HIS A 498 2.98 29.16 -12.55
N PRO A 499 3.27 29.13 -13.86
CA PRO A 499 2.37 28.57 -14.85
C PRO A 499 2.21 27.05 -14.67
N GLY A 500 1.15 26.51 -15.28
CA GLY A 500 1.01 25.06 -15.46
C GLY A 500 2.06 24.54 -16.45
N MET A 501 2.66 23.39 -16.14
CA MET A 501 3.71 22.74 -16.94
C MET A 501 3.31 21.29 -17.22
N ILE A 502 3.50 20.85 -18.46
CA ILE A 502 3.29 19.45 -18.88
C ILE A 502 4.48 19.02 -19.73
N GLN A 503 5.11 17.90 -19.39
CA GLN A 503 6.17 17.29 -20.18
C GLN A 503 5.89 15.80 -20.39
N VAL A 504 6.08 15.31 -21.61
CA VAL A 504 6.01 13.87 -21.92
C VAL A 504 7.44 13.36 -22.08
N PHE A 505 7.82 12.34 -21.31
CA PHE A 505 9.17 11.76 -21.28
C PHE A 505 9.28 10.43 -22.05
N LEU A 506 8.24 9.58 -21.96
CA LEU A 506 8.17 8.26 -22.62
C LEU A 506 6.84 8.10 -23.36
N GLY A 507 6.75 7.09 -24.23
CA GLY A 507 5.62 6.79 -25.11
C GLY A 507 6.03 6.85 -26.58
N HIS A 508 5.07 6.83 -27.53
CA HIS A 508 5.34 6.84 -28.98
C HIS A 508 6.31 7.95 -29.44
N SER A 509 6.37 9.10 -28.75
CA SER A 509 7.25 10.23 -29.06
C SER A 509 8.52 10.31 -28.18
N GLY A 510 8.67 9.43 -27.18
CA GLY A 510 9.75 9.47 -26.18
C GLY A 510 10.92 8.50 -26.45
N GLY A 511 10.88 7.79 -27.58
CA GLY A 511 11.90 6.81 -27.98
C GLY A 511 11.68 5.40 -27.41
N PHE A 512 12.40 4.44 -28.00
CA PHE A 512 12.27 3.01 -27.73
C PHE A 512 13.20 2.53 -26.60
N ASP A 513 12.95 1.34 -26.05
CA ASP A 513 13.85 0.65 -25.13
C ASP A 513 15.15 0.17 -25.84
N THR A 514 16.05 -0.48 -25.09
CA THR A 514 17.30 -1.00 -25.66
C THR A 514 17.14 -2.17 -26.65
N GLU A 515 15.96 -2.77 -26.72
CA GLU A 515 15.62 -3.88 -27.63
C GLU A 515 14.75 -3.41 -28.83
N GLY A 516 14.36 -2.12 -28.87
CA GLY A 516 13.58 -1.50 -29.94
C GLY A 516 12.07 -1.42 -29.69
N ASN A 517 11.58 -1.79 -28.50
CA ASN A 517 10.16 -1.77 -28.15
C ASN A 517 9.72 -0.44 -27.54
N GLU A 518 8.43 -0.15 -27.57
CA GLU A 518 7.87 1.02 -26.88
C GLU A 518 7.71 0.82 -25.37
N LEU A 519 7.89 1.90 -24.60
CA LEU A 519 7.57 1.95 -23.17
C LEU A 519 6.22 2.64 -22.92
N PRO A 520 5.53 2.32 -21.80
CA PRO A 520 4.36 3.07 -21.36
C PRO A 520 4.63 4.58 -21.26
N ARG A 521 3.61 5.38 -21.57
CA ARG A 521 3.75 6.85 -21.57
C ARG A 521 4.06 7.36 -20.16
N LEU A 522 5.04 8.27 -20.03
CA LEU A 522 5.35 8.98 -18.79
C LEU A 522 5.09 10.47 -18.97
N VAL A 523 4.15 11.03 -18.20
CA VAL A 523 3.75 12.44 -18.25
C VAL A 523 4.04 13.10 -16.90
N TYR A 524 4.90 14.11 -16.89
CA TYR A 524 5.05 15.03 -15.77
C TYR A 524 4.02 16.16 -15.90
N VAL A 525 3.38 16.49 -14.78
CA VAL A 525 2.40 17.58 -14.69
C VAL A 525 2.72 18.41 -13.46
N SER A 526 2.80 19.73 -13.61
CA SER A 526 2.70 20.66 -12.49
C SER A 526 1.54 21.62 -12.78
N ARG A 527 0.58 21.68 -11.87
CA ARG A 527 -0.66 22.48 -12.00
C ARG A 527 -0.37 23.95 -11.73
N GLU A 528 -1.06 24.87 -12.41
CA GLU A 528 -0.84 26.30 -12.22
C GLU A 528 -1.17 26.73 -10.78
N LYS A 529 -0.31 27.57 -10.19
CA LYS A 529 -0.52 28.15 -8.86
C LYS A 529 -0.32 29.65 -8.90
N ARG A 530 -1.21 30.39 -8.24
CA ARG A 530 -1.23 31.85 -8.20
C ARG A 530 -1.55 32.33 -6.79
N PRO A 531 -0.98 33.47 -6.35
CA PRO A 531 -1.36 34.08 -5.06
C PRO A 531 -2.85 34.39 -5.03
N GLY A 532 -3.52 34.09 -3.91
CA GLY A 532 -4.94 34.33 -3.71
C GLY A 532 -5.87 33.20 -4.17
N PHE A 533 -5.38 32.21 -4.94
CA PHE A 533 -6.17 31.01 -5.29
C PHE A 533 -6.00 29.91 -4.23
N GLN A 534 -7.08 29.17 -3.96
CA GLN A 534 -7.03 27.99 -3.11
C GLN A 534 -6.71 26.74 -3.96
N HIS A 535 -5.77 25.92 -3.50
CA HIS A 535 -5.21 24.84 -4.32
C HIS A 535 -5.54 23.42 -3.84
N HIS A 536 -6.23 23.28 -2.70
CA HIS A 536 -6.82 22.01 -2.22
C HIS A 536 -5.85 20.81 -2.06
N LYS A 537 -4.53 21.04 -2.04
CA LYS A 537 -3.47 20.03 -1.81
C LYS A 537 -3.64 18.82 -2.74
N LYS A 538 -3.47 17.60 -2.22
CA LYS A 538 -3.61 16.33 -2.96
C LYS A 538 -4.95 16.21 -3.69
N ALA A 539 -6.07 16.62 -3.10
CA ALA A 539 -7.38 16.57 -3.77
C ALA A 539 -7.39 17.40 -5.07
N GLY A 540 -6.83 18.61 -5.03
CA GLY A 540 -6.68 19.47 -6.21
C GLY A 540 -5.69 18.90 -7.23
N ALA A 541 -4.56 18.33 -6.78
CA ALA A 541 -3.61 17.66 -7.66
C ALA A 541 -4.25 16.47 -8.41
N MET A 542 -4.96 15.61 -7.69
CA MET A 542 -5.68 14.48 -8.27
C MET A 542 -6.77 14.92 -9.24
N ASN A 543 -7.56 15.96 -8.94
CA ASN A 543 -8.57 16.48 -9.86
C ASN A 543 -7.97 17.08 -11.14
N ALA A 544 -6.83 17.79 -11.03
CA ALA A 544 -6.08 18.25 -12.21
C ALA A 544 -5.57 17.07 -13.05
N LEU A 545 -5.05 16.01 -12.41
CA LEU A 545 -4.65 14.78 -13.10
C LEU A 545 -5.81 14.08 -13.83
N VAL A 546 -7.02 14.01 -13.24
CA VAL A 546 -8.19 13.45 -13.92
C VAL A 546 -8.51 14.19 -15.22
N ARG A 547 -8.48 15.53 -15.18
CA ARG A 547 -8.81 16.38 -16.34
C ARG A 547 -7.74 16.28 -17.42
N VAL A 548 -6.47 16.45 -17.07
CA VAL A 548 -5.35 16.40 -18.04
C VAL A 548 -5.23 15.02 -18.70
N SER A 549 -5.43 13.95 -17.93
CA SER A 549 -5.44 12.58 -18.44
C SER A 549 -6.61 12.32 -19.41
N ALA A 550 -7.79 12.89 -19.14
CA ALA A 550 -8.93 12.77 -20.06
C ALA A 550 -8.70 13.45 -21.41
N VAL A 551 -7.85 14.48 -21.48
CA VAL A 551 -7.47 15.12 -22.75
C VAL A 551 -6.40 14.30 -23.47
N LEU A 552 -5.42 13.76 -22.75
CA LEU A 552 -4.21 13.17 -23.35
C LEU A 552 -4.29 11.66 -23.67
N THR A 553 -5.08 10.88 -22.93
CA THR A 553 -5.18 9.41 -23.06
C THR A 553 -6.60 8.89 -22.90
N ASN A 554 -7.36 9.47 -21.96
CA ASN A 554 -8.72 9.08 -21.59
C ASN A 554 -8.85 7.57 -21.27
N GLY A 555 -7.98 7.03 -20.42
CA GLY A 555 -8.07 5.64 -19.97
C GLY A 555 -9.31 5.42 -19.10
N GLN A 556 -10.07 4.35 -19.38
CA GLN A 556 -11.36 4.07 -18.72
C GLN A 556 -11.25 3.91 -17.20
N TYR A 557 -10.08 3.44 -16.72
CA TYR A 557 -9.78 3.26 -15.30
C TYR A 557 -8.58 4.09 -14.87
N MET A 558 -8.56 4.51 -13.61
CA MET A 558 -7.47 5.28 -13.01
C MET A 558 -6.99 4.61 -11.72
N LEU A 559 -5.72 4.23 -11.64
CA LEU A 559 -5.07 3.78 -10.40
C LEU A 559 -4.42 4.99 -9.72
N ASN A 560 -4.61 5.14 -8.41
CA ASN A 560 -3.82 6.10 -7.63
C ASN A 560 -2.77 5.44 -6.72
N LEU A 561 -1.64 6.13 -6.59
CA LEU A 561 -0.53 5.76 -5.73
C LEU A 561 0.08 7.00 -5.06
N ASP A 562 0.44 6.85 -3.79
CA ASP A 562 1.36 7.79 -3.14
C ASP A 562 2.79 7.57 -3.65
N CYS A 563 3.63 8.62 -3.62
CA CYS A 563 5.03 8.52 -4.07
C CYS A 563 5.85 7.46 -3.32
N ASP A 564 5.47 7.13 -2.09
CA ASP A 564 6.08 6.10 -1.24
C ASP A 564 5.46 4.70 -1.39
N HIS A 565 4.53 4.49 -2.34
CA HIS A 565 3.88 3.20 -2.60
C HIS A 565 4.15 2.67 -4.02
N TYR A 566 4.98 1.63 -4.11
CA TYR A 566 5.34 0.97 -5.37
C TYR A 566 4.48 -0.27 -5.64
N ILE A 567 4.42 -0.70 -6.90
CA ILE A 567 3.70 -1.92 -7.28
C ILE A 567 4.62 -3.14 -7.12
N ASN A 568 4.29 -4.00 -6.16
CA ASN A 568 5.07 -5.17 -5.80
C ASN A 568 4.76 -6.38 -6.72
N ASN A 569 3.48 -6.77 -6.82
CA ASN A 569 3.00 -7.84 -7.70
C ASN A 569 2.84 -7.31 -9.13
N SER A 570 3.51 -7.91 -10.12
CA SER A 570 3.38 -7.60 -11.57
C SER A 570 1.92 -7.56 -12.07
N LYS A 571 1.06 -8.43 -11.52
CA LYS A 571 -0.28 -8.75 -12.04
C LYS A 571 -1.41 -7.92 -11.41
N ALA A 572 -1.11 -6.97 -10.52
CA ALA A 572 -2.10 -6.19 -9.78
C ALA A 572 -3.15 -5.49 -10.68
N LEU A 573 -2.74 -4.98 -11.85
CA LEU A 573 -3.67 -4.38 -12.82
C LEU A 573 -4.64 -5.42 -13.43
N ARG A 574 -4.11 -6.56 -13.87
CA ARG A 574 -4.91 -7.68 -14.41
C ARG A 574 -5.90 -8.22 -13.35
N GLU A 575 -5.50 -8.27 -12.08
CA GLU A 575 -6.39 -8.62 -10.97
C GLU A 575 -7.52 -7.62 -10.77
N ALA A 576 -7.27 -6.32 -10.89
CA ALA A 576 -8.32 -5.29 -10.83
C ALA A 576 -9.30 -5.41 -12.01
N MET A 577 -8.78 -5.65 -13.22
CA MET A 577 -9.61 -5.85 -14.43
C MET A 577 -10.53 -7.07 -14.33
N CYS A 578 -10.15 -8.13 -13.60
CA CYS A 578 -11.05 -9.27 -13.32
C CYS A 578 -12.35 -8.89 -12.59
N PHE A 579 -12.40 -7.73 -11.93
CA PHE A 579 -13.63 -7.20 -11.31
C PHE A 579 -14.27 -6.09 -12.14
N LEU A 580 -13.46 -5.22 -12.75
CA LEU A 580 -13.90 -4.01 -13.45
C LEU A 580 -14.42 -4.31 -14.87
N MET A 581 -13.81 -5.27 -15.58
CA MET A 581 -14.22 -5.70 -16.92
C MET A 581 -15.23 -6.86 -16.92
N ASP A 582 -15.60 -7.42 -15.75
CA ASP A 582 -16.66 -8.43 -15.67
C ASP A 582 -18.02 -7.81 -16.04
N PRO A 583 -18.72 -8.27 -17.11
CA PRO A 583 -19.95 -7.64 -17.58
C PRO A 583 -21.10 -7.60 -16.55
N ASN A 584 -21.11 -8.53 -15.58
CA ASN A 584 -22.15 -8.66 -14.56
C ASN A 584 -21.87 -7.83 -13.30
N LEU A 585 -20.58 -7.63 -12.99
CA LEU A 585 -20.11 -6.98 -11.77
C LEU A 585 -19.64 -5.54 -12.06
N GLY A 586 -18.73 -5.39 -13.02
CA GLY A 586 -17.96 -4.18 -13.30
C GLY A 586 -18.80 -2.93 -13.55
N ARG A 587 -19.92 -3.07 -14.26
CA ARG A 587 -20.91 -1.99 -14.48
C ARG A 587 -21.44 -1.34 -13.19
N SER A 588 -21.33 -2.00 -12.05
CA SER A 588 -21.74 -1.46 -10.74
C SER A 588 -20.58 -1.12 -9.80
N VAL A 589 -19.34 -1.33 -10.25
CA VAL A 589 -18.13 -1.10 -9.45
C VAL A 589 -17.57 0.29 -9.69
N CYS A 590 -17.42 1.08 -8.63
CA CYS A 590 -16.75 2.38 -8.69
C CYS A 590 -15.23 2.27 -8.50
N TYR A 591 -14.76 1.37 -7.64
CA TYR A 591 -13.33 1.13 -7.44
C TYR A 591 -13.00 -0.24 -6.84
N VAL A 592 -11.76 -0.69 -7.09
CA VAL A 592 -11.13 -1.86 -6.47
C VAL A 592 -10.02 -1.36 -5.54
N GLN A 593 -10.20 -1.55 -4.23
CA GLN A 593 -9.22 -1.21 -3.21
C GLN A 593 -8.38 -2.44 -2.86
N PHE A 594 -7.07 -2.26 -2.77
CA PHE A 594 -6.12 -3.27 -2.29
C PHE A 594 -5.64 -2.96 -0.86
N PRO A 595 -5.17 -3.96 -0.08
CA PRO A 595 -4.54 -3.73 1.22
C PRO A 595 -3.25 -2.94 1.05
N GLN A 596 -3.06 -1.91 1.87
CA GLN A 596 -1.75 -1.28 2.03
C GLN A 596 -0.89 -2.18 2.90
N ARG A 597 0.31 -2.49 2.43
CA ARG A 597 1.34 -3.21 3.20
C ARG A 597 2.60 -2.36 3.23
N PHE A 598 3.38 -2.48 4.28
CA PHE A 598 4.60 -1.68 4.43
C PHE A 598 5.85 -2.56 4.61
N ASP A 599 6.95 -2.08 4.05
CA ASP A 599 8.30 -2.57 4.33
C ASP A 599 8.93 -1.76 5.48
N GLY A 600 10.15 -2.12 5.90
CA GLY A 600 10.87 -1.43 7.00
C GLY A 600 10.30 -1.64 8.41
N ILE A 601 9.37 -2.59 8.60
CA ILE A 601 8.76 -2.86 9.91
C ILE A 601 9.66 -3.77 10.76
N ASP A 602 9.95 -3.36 11.99
CA ASP A 602 10.59 -4.21 13.02
C ASP A 602 9.88 -5.57 13.15
N ARG A 603 10.64 -6.64 13.42
CA ARG A 603 10.12 -7.99 13.70
C ARG A 603 9.06 -7.99 14.80
N ASN A 604 9.13 -7.06 15.75
CA ASN A 604 8.17 -6.94 16.84
C ASN A 604 7.04 -5.91 16.59
N ASP A 605 6.94 -5.28 15.42
CA ASP A 605 5.97 -4.22 15.05
C ASP A 605 5.44 -3.42 16.27
N ARG A 606 6.35 -2.78 17.02
CA ARG A 606 6.03 -2.14 18.31
C ARG A 606 4.94 -1.06 18.20
N TYR A 607 4.74 -0.52 17.01
CA TYR A 607 3.84 0.59 16.73
C TYR A 607 2.60 0.18 15.92
N ALA A 608 2.36 -1.13 15.74
CA ALA A 608 1.25 -1.69 14.97
C ALA A 608 1.11 -1.06 13.56
N ASN A 609 2.25 -0.80 12.90
CA ASN A 609 2.31 -0.16 11.59
C ASN A 609 1.66 -1.02 10.50
N ARG A 610 1.59 -2.36 10.67
CA ARG A 610 0.88 -3.24 9.73
C ARG A 610 -0.64 -3.01 9.68
N ASN A 611 -1.23 -2.49 10.76
CA ASN A 611 -2.67 -2.23 10.89
C ASN A 611 -3.56 -3.42 10.43
N THR A 612 -3.19 -4.66 10.77
CA THR A 612 -3.83 -5.88 10.23
C THR A 612 -5.29 -6.01 10.67
N VAL A 613 -5.69 -5.49 11.83
CA VAL A 613 -7.09 -5.47 12.25
C VAL A 613 -7.96 -4.67 11.25
N PHE A 614 -7.49 -3.51 10.79
CA PHE A 614 -8.24 -2.72 9.82
C PHE A 614 -8.31 -3.40 8.43
N PHE A 615 -7.15 -3.78 7.88
CA PHE A 615 -7.07 -4.33 6.52
C PHE A 615 -7.56 -5.79 6.41
N ASP A 616 -7.25 -6.65 7.37
CA ASP A 616 -7.51 -8.10 7.31
C ASP A 616 -8.75 -8.56 8.10
N ILE A 617 -9.44 -7.65 8.81
CA ILE A 617 -10.70 -7.92 9.51
C ILE A 617 -11.79 -6.94 9.03
N ASN A 618 -11.62 -5.64 9.27
CA ASN A 618 -12.68 -4.65 9.05
C ASN A 618 -13.08 -4.53 7.56
N LEU A 619 -12.12 -4.28 6.66
CA LEU A 619 -12.42 -4.08 5.24
C LEU A 619 -13.04 -5.31 4.54
N ARG A 620 -12.70 -6.53 4.99
CA ARG A 620 -13.35 -7.78 4.51
C ARG A 620 -14.81 -7.90 4.96
N GLY A 621 -15.14 -7.35 6.13
CA GLY A 621 -16.52 -7.20 6.59
C GLY A 621 -17.33 -6.28 5.66
N LEU A 622 -16.78 -5.11 5.36
CA LEU A 622 -17.42 -4.11 4.49
C LEU A 622 -17.62 -4.60 3.06
N ASP A 623 -16.67 -5.36 2.49
CA ASP A 623 -16.78 -5.92 1.13
C ASP A 623 -17.97 -6.87 0.93
N GLY A 624 -18.47 -7.48 2.02
CA GLY A 624 -19.71 -8.25 2.03
C GLY A 624 -20.98 -7.40 1.96
N ILE A 625 -20.92 -6.15 2.42
CA ILE A 625 -22.04 -5.21 2.49
C ILE A 625 -22.10 -4.39 1.20
N GLN A 626 -21.38 -3.28 1.09
CA GLN A 626 -21.32 -2.45 -0.12
C GLN A 626 -19.91 -2.33 -0.70
N GLY A 627 -18.86 -2.60 0.07
CA GLY A 627 -17.48 -2.50 -0.39
C GLY A 627 -16.57 -1.86 0.68
N PRO A 628 -15.24 -2.00 0.59
CA PRO A 628 -14.32 -1.26 1.46
C PRO A 628 -14.41 0.25 1.25
N VAL A 629 -14.07 1.04 2.26
CA VAL A 629 -13.82 2.48 2.08
C VAL A 629 -12.52 2.70 1.28
N TYR A 630 -12.45 3.82 0.56
CA TYR A 630 -11.20 4.27 -0.09
C TYR A 630 -10.26 4.90 0.95
N VAL A 631 -8.96 4.57 0.86
CA VAL A 631 -7.95 4.83 1.91
C VAL A 631 -6.68 5.53 1.42
N GLY A 632 -6.76 6.31 0.34
CA GLY A 632 -5.71 7.24 -0.10
C GLY A 632 -4.76 6.76 -1.21
N THR A 633 -4.53 5.45 -1.34
CA THR A 633 -3.58 4.83 -2.29
C THR A 633 -3.93 3.36 -2.57
N GLY A 634 -3.42 2.82 -3.70
CA GLY A 634 -3.58 1.41 -4.08
C GLY A 634 -5.01 1.08 -4.53
N CYS A 635 -5.66 2.02 -5.21
CA CYS A 635 -7.08 1.94 -5.56
C CYS A 635 -7.31 2.22 -7.05
N VAL A 636 -7.95 1.28 -7.77
CA VAL A 636 -8.29 1.41 -9.19
C VAL A 636 -9.74 1.86 -9.33
N PHE A 637 -9.95 3.10 -9.77
CA PHE A 637 -11.24 3.74 -9.95
C PHE A 637 -11.78 3.60 -11.38
N ASN A 638 -13.11 3.57 -11.50
CA ASN A 638 -13.85 3.79 -12.74
C ASN A 638 -14.01 5.31 -12.97
N ARG A 639 -13.54 5.80 -14.12
CA ARG A 639 -13.56 7.23 -14.48
C ARG A 639 -14.98 7.82 -14.46
N THR A 640 -15.97 7.10 -14.97
CA THR A 640 -17.38 7.54 -14.99
C THR A 640 -17.95 7.75 -13.58
N ALA A 641 -17.54 6.93 -12.61
CA ALA A 641 -17.99 7.03 -11.24
C ALA A 641 -17.38 8.25 -10.52
N LEU A 642 -16.14 8.63 -10.84
CA LEU A 642 -15.48 9.85 -10.34
C LEU A 642 -16.04 11.13 -10.98
N TYR A 643 -16.49 11.08 -12.24
CA TYR A 643 -17.29 12.13 -12.87
C TYR A 643 -18.69 12.31 -12.24
N GLY A 644 -19.06 11.44 -11.29
CA GLY A 644 -20.28 11.55 -10.53
C GLY A 644 -21.53 11.16 -11.30
N TYR A 645 -21.40 10.34 -12.34
CA TYR A 645 -22.55 9.66 -12.94
C TYR A 645 -23.14 8.66 -11.94
N GLU A 646 -24.43 8.33 -12.10
CA GLU A 646 -25.06 7.28 -11.32
C GLU A 646 -24.70 5.88 -11.86
N PRO A 647 -24.67 4.84 -11.00
CA PRO A 647 -24.52 3.48 -11.47
C PRO A 647 -25.75 3.05 -12.29
N PRO A 648 -25.57 2.32 -13.41
CA PRO A 648 -26.68 1.84 -14.25
C PRO A 648 -27.67 1.03 -13.43
N ILE A 649 -28.95 1.44 -13.48
CA ILE A 649 -30.01 0.85 -12.66
C ILE A 649 -30.21 -0.61 -13.09
N LYS A 650 -29.95 -1.54 -12.17
CA LYS A 650 -30.35 -2.94 -12.36
C LYS A 650 -31.87 -3.00 -12.43
N GLN A 651 -32.41 -3.20 -13.64
CA GLN A 651 -33.82 -3.56 -13.81
C GLN A 651 -34.10 -4.79 -12.94
N LYS A 652 -34.84 -4.61 -11.86
CA LYS A 652 -35.37 -5.74 -11.10
C LYS A 652 -36.26 -6.51 -12.05
N LYS A 653 -35.88 -7.75 -12.42
CA LYS A 653 -36.83 -8.72 -12.96
C LYS A 653 -38.02 -8.72 -11.99
N LYS A 654 -39.19 -8.28 -12.46
CA LYS A 654 -40.42 -8.32 -11.64
C LYS A 654 -40.61 -9.76 -11.22
N GLY A 655 -40.50 -10.03 -9.92
CA GLY A 655 -40.82 -11.35 -9.38
C GLY A 655 -42.23 -11.72 -9.81
N GLY A 656 -42.40 -12.92 -10.36
CA GLY A 656 -43.71 -13.41 -10.81
C GLY A 656 -44.72 -13.29 -9.68
N PHE A 657 -45.92 -12.81 -10.00
CA PHE A 657 -46.95 -12.39 -9.05
C PHE A 657 -47.71 -13.61 -8.45
N LEU A 658 -46.98 -14.60 -7.93
CA LEU A 658 -47.50 -15.86 -7.39
C LEU A 658 -46.75 -16.28 -6.10
N SER A 659 -46.91 -15.49 -5.05
CA SER A 659 -46.58 -15.89 -3.66
C SER A 659 -47.39 -15.07 -2.65
N SER A 660 -48.71 -15.15 -2.74
CA SER A 660 -49.65 -14.54 -1.78
C SER A 660 -50.98 -15.28 -1.80
N LEU A 661 -50.99 -16.51 -1.28
CA LEU A 661 -52.22 -17.29 -1.13
C LEU A 661 -52.14 -18.33 -0.01
N CYS A 662 -52.09 -17.87 1.25
CA CYS A 662 -52.52 -18.62 2.44
C CYS A 662 -52.61 -17.72 3.70
N GLY A 663 -53.85 -17.41 4.14
CA GLY A 663 -54.17 -16.76 5.43
C GLY A 663 -54.00 -15.22 5.50
N GLY A 664 -54.90 -14.43 6.09
CA GLY A 664 -56.22 -14.76 6.66
C GLY A 664 -56.84 -13.64 7.52
N ARG A 665 -57.62 -12.73 6.91
CA ARG A 665 -58.65 -11.83 7.51
C ARG A 665 -58.36 -11.06 8.84
N LYS A 666 -58.52 -9.72 8.78
CA LYS A 666 -59.71 -8.99 9.33
C LYS A 666 -59.81 -7.56 8.76
N LYS A 667 -61.00 -6.93 8.84
CA LYS A 667 -61.43 -5.72 8.11
C LYS A 667 -61.59 -4.48 9.00
N ALA A 668 -61.42 -3.29 8.40
CA ALA A 668 -62.32 -2.12 8.51
C ALA A 668 -62.04 -1.16 7.32
N SER A 669 -62.92 -1.04 6.31
CA SER A 669 -63.84 0.09 6.04
C SER A 669 -63.19 1.48 5.92
N LYS A 670 -63.49 2.36 4.93
CA LYS A 670 -64.67 2.48 4.04
C LYS A 670 -64.38 3.46 2.87
N SER A 671 -64.86 3.17 1.64
CA SER A 671 -65.35 4.08 0.55
C SER A 671 -64.66 5.44 0.23
N LYS A 672 -64.51 5.90 -1.03
CA LYS A 672 -65.44 5.86 -2.18
C LYS A 672 -64.74 5.83 -3.56
N LYS A 673 -65.50 5.41 -4.58
CA LYS A 673 -65.19 5.44 -6.03
C LYS A 673 -65.13 6.88 -6.60
N LYS A 674 -64.35 7.09 -7.67
CA LYS A 674 -64.90 7.24 -9.03
C LYS A 674 -63.84 6.91 -10.12
N SER A 675 -64.34 6.60 -11.30
CA SER A 675 -63.62 5.99 -12.43
C SER A 675 -63.70 6.87 -13.69
N SER A 676 -62.67 6.80 -14.55
CA SER A 676 -62.87 6.72 -16.00
C SER A 676 -61.58 6.30 -16.70
N ASP A 677 -61.68 5.35 -17.63
CA ASP A 677 -60.59 4.85 -18.45
C ASP A 677 -60.03 5.89 -19.45
N LYS A 678 -58.76 5.73 -19.83
CA LYS A 678 -58.33 5.82 -21.24
C LYS A 678 -57.01 5.09 -21.51
N LYS A 679 -56.90 4.56 -22.74
CA LYS A 679 -55.87 3.63 -23.22
C LYS A 679 -54.44 4.16 -23.09
N LYS A 680 -53.51 3.28 -22.70
CA LYS A 680 -52.09 3.40 -23.05
C LYS A 680 -51.90 3.25 -24.56
N SER A 681 -51.19 4.18 -25.18
CA SER A 681 -50.37 3.91 -26.37
C SER A 681 -48.93 3.67 -25.91
N ASN A 682 -48.28 2.63 -26.44
CA ASN A 682 -46.83 2.45 -26.25
C ASN A 682 -46.10 3.50 -27.09
N LYS A 683 -45.12 4.18 -26.48
CA LYS A 683 -43.99 4.77 -27.21
C LYS A 683 -42.71 4.26 -26.56
N HIS A 684 -41.86 3.64 -27.36
CA HIS A 684 -40.52 3.22 -26.96
C HIS A 684 -39.70 4.49 -26.70
N VAL A 685 -38.94 4.53 -25.61
CA VAL A 685 -37.99 5.62 -25.31
C VAL A 685 -36.68 4.96 -24.90
N ASP A 686 -35.60 5.29 -25.61
CA ASP A 686 -34.30 4.71 -25.38
C ASP A 686 -33.65 5.23 -24.09
N SER A 687 -33.00 4.31 -23.38
CA SER A 687 -32.48 4.53 -22.03
C SER A 687 -31.07 5.16 -22.05
N ALA A 688 -30.97 6.40 -22.54
CA ALA A 688 -29.70 7.15 -22.61
C ALA A 688 -29.75 8.58 -22.03
N VAL A 689 -30.91 9.07 -21.58
CA VAL A 689 -31.06 10.44 -21.03
C VAL A 689 -31.51 10.38 -19.55
N PRO A 690 -30.87 11.13 -18.63
CA PRO A 690 -31.26 11.13 -17.22
C PRO A 690 -32.61 11.83 -17.01
N VAL A 691 -33.52 11.14 -16.31
CA VAL A 691 -34.81 11.71 -15.88
C VAL A 691 -34.59 12.59 -14.65
N PHE A 692 -34.77 13.90 -14.81
CA PHE A 692 -34.80 14.85 -13.69
C PHE A 692 -36.15 14.80 -12.94
N ASN A 693 -36.14 15.19 -11.67
CA ASN A 693 -37.38 15.38 -10.90
C ASN A 693 -38.20 16.50 -11.54
N LEU A 694 -39.43 16.18 -11.95
CA LEU A 694 -40.34 17.09 -12.62
C LEU A 694 -41.48 17.46 -11.65
N GLU A 695 -41.24 18.47 -10.81
CA GLU A 695 -42.23 18.98 -9.84
C GLU A 695 -42.30 20.52 -9.78
N ASP A 696 -41.47 21.24 -10.55
CA ASP A 696 -41.57 22.67 -10.80
C ASP A 696 -41.61 22.92 -12.32
N ILE A 697 -42.26 24.02 -12.74
CA ILE A 697 -42.66 24.37 -14.12
C ILE A 697 -43.95 23.67 -14.60
N GLU A 698 -45.09 24.13 -14.09
CA GLU A 698 -46.39 24.04 -14.74
C GLU A 698 -46.91 25.47 -15.03
N GLU A 699 -46.46 26.09 -16.13
CA GLU A 699 -47.10 27.28 -16.74
C GLU A 699 -46.70 27.40 -18.23
N GLY A 700 -47.58 27.99 -19.06
CA GLY A 700 -47.52 27.95 -20.55
C GLY A 700 -46.31 28.66 -21.18
N VAL A 701 -46.10 28.62 -22.51
CA VAL A 701 -47.06 28.70 -23.64
C VAL A 701 -46.52 27.97 -24.89
N GLU A 702 -47.40 27.55 -25.80
CA GLU A 702 -47.11 26.80 -27.02
C GLU A 702 -46.18 27.53 -28.02
N GLY A 703 -45.19 26.83 -28.59
CA GLY A 703 -44.28 27.36 -29.63
C GLY A 703 -43.32 26.33 -30.23
N ALA A 704 -43.83 25.43 -31.08
CA ALA A 704 -43.03 24.35 -31.66
C ALA A 704 -41.88 24.86 -32.57
N GLY A 705 -40.64 24.52 -32.21
CA GLY A 705 -39.43 24.79 -33.00
C GLY A 705 -38.29 25.48 -32.24
N PHE A 706 -38.57 26.18 -31.14
CA PHE A 706 -37.56 26.92 -30.36
C PHE A 706 -37.08 26.18 -29.10
N ASP A 707 -37.84 25.20 -28.60
CA ASP A 707 -37.49 24.48 -27.36
C ASP A 707 -36.37 23.45 -27.54
N ASP A 708 -36.19 22.84 -28.72
CA ASP A 708 -35.13 21.85 -28.92
C ASP A 708 -33.74 22.49 -28.85
N GLU A 709 -33.52 23.63 -29.53
CA GLU A 709 -32.27 24.39 -29.43
C GLU A 709 -32.05 24.92 -28.00
N LYS A 710 -33.10 25.42 -27.35
CA LYS A 710 -33.04 25.86 -25.95
C LYS A 710 -32.72 24.70 -24.99
N SER A 711 -33.21 23.49 -25.26
CA SER A 711 -32.91 22.29 -24.46
C SER A 711 -31.47 21.80 -24.68
N LEU A 712 -30.95 21.86 -25.91
CA LEU A 712 -29.56 21.56 -26.24
C LEU A 712 -28.61 22.58 -25.64
N LEU A 713 -28.93 23.87 -25.71
CA LEU A 713 -28.18 24.95 -25.06
C LEU A 713 -28.22 24.82 -23.54
N MET A 714 -29.37 24.53 -22.92
CA MET A 714 -29.43 24.30 -21.47
C MET A 714 -28.69 23.01 -21.06
N SER A 715 -28.70 21.97 -21.89
CA SER A 715 -27.90 20.75 -21.70
C SER A 715 -26.41 21.06 -21.74
N GLN A 716 -25.94 21.78 -22.76
CA GLN A 716 -24.55 22.20 -22.89
C GLN A 716 -24.10 23.13 -21.75
N MET A 717 -24.89 24.15 -21.41
CA MET A 717 -24.62 25.02 -20.26
C MET A 717 -24.58 24.24 -18.93
N SER A 718 -25.40 23.17 -18.80
CA SER A 718 -25.32 22.29 -17.62
C SER A 718 -24.03 21.47 -17.58
N LEU A 719 -23.54 20.99 -18.73
CA LEU A 719 -22.28 20.27 -18.85
C LEU A 719 -21.08 21.19 -18.62
N GLU A 720 -21.09 22.42 -19.14
CA GLU A 720 -20.06 23.43 -18.92
C GLU A 720 -20.00 23.86 -17.45
N LYS A 721 -21.15 24.12 -16.81
CA LYS A 721 -21.23 24.38 -15.36
C LYS A 721 -20.74 23.18 -14.53
N ARG A 722 -20.96 21.96 -15.00
CA ARG A 722 -20.60 20.74 -14.28
C ARG A 722 -19.11 20.41 -14.41
N PHE A 723 -18.58 20.39 -15.63
CA PHE A 723 -17.25 19.87 -15.97
C PHE A 723 -16.20 20.97 -16.28
N GLY A 724 -16.63 22.20 -16.57
CA GLY A 724 -15.80 23.33 -16.96
C GLY A 724 -15.93 23.69 -18.45
N GLN A 725 -15.24 24.76 -18.86
CA GLN A 725 -15.41 25.42 -20.17
C GLN A 725 -14.72 24.70 -21.34
N SER A 726 -13.92 23.66 -21.09
CA SER A 726 -13.21 22.92 -22.15
C SER A 726 -14.15 22.00 -22.91
N ALA A 727 -14.51 22.39 -24.14
CA ALA A 727 -15.31 21.56 -25.04
C ALA A 727 -14.65 20.21 -25.35
N ALA A 728 -13.32 20.16 -25.45
CA ALA A 728 -12.58 18.92 -25.69
C ALA A 728 -12.62 17.97 -24.47
N PHE A 729 -12.49 18.51 -23.26
CA PHE A 729 -12.64 17.71 -22.04
C PHE A 729 -14.09 17.20 -21.90
N VAL A 730 -15.10 18.06 -22.13
CA VAL A 730 -16.52 17.66 -22.09
C VAL A 730 -16.82 16.58 -23.13
N ALA A 731 -16.32 16.70 -24.36
CA ALA A 731 -16.48 15.67 -25.38
C ALA A 731 -15.82 14.34 -24.96
N SER A 732 -14.62 14.40 -24.37
CA SER A 732 -13.91 13.24 -23.83
C SER A 732 -14.68 12.53 -22.70
N THR A 733 -15.37 13.26 -21.81
CA THR A 733 -16.15 12.64 -20.71
C THR A 733 -17.40 11.91 -21.19
N LEU A 734 -17.88 12.18 -22.42
CA LEU A 734 -19.02 11.50 -23.04
C LEU A 734 -18.64 10.17 -23.72
N MET A 735 -17.35 9.86 -23.85
CA MET A 735 -16.86 8.62 -24.46
C MET A 735 -16.79 7.47 -23.44
N GLU A 736 -17.83 6.64 -23.33
CA GLU A 736 -17.95 5.58 -22.30
C GLU A 736 -16.80 4.54 -22.30
N TYR A 737 -16.23 4.27 -23.48
CA TYR A 737 -15.09 3.34 -23.66
C TYR A 737 -13.72 4.03 -23.61
N GLY A 738 -13.67 5.34 -23.36
CA GLY A 738 -12.44 6.12 -23.31
C GLY A 738 -11.79 6.35 -24.68
N GLY A 739 -10.51 6.71 -24.66
CA GLY A 739 -9.72 7.07 -25.84
C GLY A 739 -9.90 8.53 -26.29
N VAL A 740 -9.08 8.93 -27.26
CA VAL A 740 -9.02 10.29 -27.82
C VAL A 740 -9.52 10.27 -29.27
N PRO A 741 -10.30 11.27 -29.74
CA PRO A 741 -10.75 11.34 -31.13
C PRO A 741 -9.59 11.35 -32.14
N GLN A 742 -9.68 10.53 -33.20
CA GLN A 742 -8.64 10.40 -34.24
C GLN A 742 -8.34 11.70 -35.01
N SER A 743 -9.21 12.70 -34.93
CA SER A 743 -9.07 14.02 -35.58
C SER A 743 -8.26 15.05 -34.78
N ALA A 744 -7.83 14.73 -33.55
CA ALA A 744 -7.12 15.67 -32.69
C ALA A 744 -5.59 15.61 -32.88
N THR A 745 -4.94 16.75 -33.14
CA THR A 745 -3.46 16.81 -33.24
C THR A 745 -2.81 16.84 -31.86
N PRO A 746 -1.63 16.21 -31.65
CA PRO A 746 -0.95 16.21 -30.35
C PRO A 746 -0.70 17.60 -29.77
N GLU A 747 -0.38 18.59 -30.61
CA GLU A 747 -0.18 19.99 -30.23
C GLU A 747 -1.45 20.64 -29.70
N SER A 748 -2.60 20.40 -30.35
CA SER A 748 -3.90 20.93 -29.91
C SER A 748 -4.30 20.32 -28.56
N LEU A 749 -4.09 19.01 -28.39
CA LEU A 749 -4.32 18.31 -27.13
C LEU A 749 -3.41 18.81 -26.01
N LEU A 750 -2.13 19.11 -26.28
CA LEU A 750 -1.21 19.63 -25.27
C LEU A 750 -1.59 21.05 -24.82
N LYS A 751 -1.97 21.93 -25.76
CA LYS A 751 -2.46 23.27 -25.43
C LYS A 751 -3.73 23.22 -24.56
N GLU A 752 -4.64 22.31 -24.90
CA GLU A 752 -5.88 22.10 -24.15
C GLU A 752 -5.63 21.46 -22.78
N ALA A 753 -4.68 20.52 -22.70
CA ALA A 753 -4.23 19.92 -21.46
C ALA A 753 -3.66 20.96 -20.48
N ILE A 754 -2.94 21.98 -20.97
CA ILE A 754 -2.47 23.12 -20.16
C ILE A 754 -3.66 23.98 -19.69
N HIS A 755 -4.67 24.21 -20.53
CA HIS A 755 -5.86 24.99 -20.14
C HIS A 755 -6.64 24.33 -19.00
N VAL A 756 -6.87 23.01 -19.03
CA VAL A 756 -7.64 22.30 -17.99
C VAL A 756 -6.92 22.15 -16.64
N ILE A 757 -5.62 22.44 -16.56
CA ILE A 757 -4.86 22.50 -15.30
C ILE A 757 -4.63 23.93 -14.76
N SER A 758 -5.25 24.94 -15.39
CA SER A 758 -5.17 26.34 -14.95
C SER A 758 -5.86 26.56 -13.59
N CYS A 759 -5.39 27.56 -12.85
CA CYS A 759 -5.81 27.73 -11.44
C CYS A 759 -7.28 28.13 -11.27
N GLY A 760 -7.85 28.84 -12.26
CA GLY A 760 -9.25 29.27 -12.29
C GLY A 760 -10.20 28.30 -13.00
N TYR A 761 -9.72 27.15 -13.51
CA TYR A 761 -10.58 26.21 -14.25
C TYR A 761 -11.72 25.64 -13.39
N GLU A 762 -11.50 25.52 -12.08
CA GLU A 762 -12.47 24.97 -11.13
C GLU A 762 -13.50 26.01 -10.65
N ASP A 763 -13.29 27.29 -10.94
CA ASP A 763 -14.16 28.38 -10.49
C ASP A 763 -15.57 28.25 -11.08
N LYS A 764 -16.58 28.29 -10.21
CA LYS A 764 -18.02 28.14 -10.55
C LYS A 764 -18.40 26.77 -11.14
N THR A 765 -17.50 25.78 -11.09
CA THR A 765 -17.78 24.41 -11.52
C THR A 765 -18.22 23.49 -10.37
N GLU A 766 -18.63 22.25 -10.67
CA GLU A 766 -18.95 21.22 -9.67
C GLU A 766 -17.73 20.37 -9.22
N TRP A 767 -16.52 20.72 -9.69
CA TRP A 767 -15.28 20.07 -9.25
C TRP A 767 -15.05 20.24 -7.73
N GLY A 768 -14.62 19.16 -7.08
CA GLY A 768 -14.38 19.13 -5.64
C GLY A 768 -15.61 19.21 -4.74
N THR A 769 -16.77 19.64 -5.25
CA THR A 769 -18.02 19.74 -4.47
C THR A 769 -18.95 18.55 -4.72
N GLU A 770 -19.10 18.16 -5.98
CA GLU A 770 -19.85 16.97 -6.41
C GLU A 770 -19.01 16.01 -7.27
N ILE A 771 -17.90 16.47 -7.87
CA ILE A 771 -17.12 15.73 -8.87
C ILE A 771 -15.65 15.56 -8.47
N GLY A 772 -15.08 14.39 -8.79
CA GLY A 772 -13.69 14.06 -8.47
C GLY A 772 -13.47 13.77 -6.98
N TRP A 773 -12.26 14.07 -6.52
CA TRP A 773 -11.91 14.06 -5.10
C TRP A 773 -12.56 15.26 -4.39
N ILE A 774 -13.28 14.98 -3.30
CA ILE A 774 -14.14 15.96 -2.62
C ILE A 774 -13.32 16.85 -1.67
N TYR A 775 -13.51 18.16 -1.77
CA TYR A 775 -12.83 19.19 -0.99
C TYR A 775 -13.49 19.40 0.39
N GLY A 776 -12.75 20.05 1.29
CA GLY A 776 -13.27 20.50 2.59
C GLY A 776 -12.89 19.65 3.80
N SER A 777 -12.08 18.59 3.63
CA SER A 777 -11.47 17.83 4.72
C SER A 777 -10.01 17.49 4.41
N VAL A 778 -9.21 17.29 5.46
CA VAL A 778 -7.84 16.72 5.41
C VAL A 778 -7.84 15.20 5.11
N THR A 779 -9.00 14.54 5.19
CA THR A 779 -9.23 13.16 4.73
C THR A 779 -10.22 13.15 3.58
N GLU A 780 -9.80 13.65 2.41
CA GLU A 780 -10.61 13.65 1.19
C GLU A 780 -10.94 12.23 0.69
N ASP A 781 -10.15 11.24 1.10
CA ASP A 781 -10.22 9.85 0.66
C ASP A 781 -11.52 9.16 1.14
N ILE A 782 -11.73 9.10 2.45
CA ILE A 782 -12.92 8.51 3.05
C ILE A 782 -14.18 9.26 2.58
N LEU A 783 -14.09 10.59 2.48
CA LEU A 783 -15.18 11.46 2.02
C LEU A 783 -15.58 11.19 0.55
N THR A 784 -14.59 11.05 -0.33
CA THR A 784 -14.83 10.72 -1.75
C THR A 784 -15.46 9.33 -1.90
N GLY A 785 -14.92 8.33 -1.19
CA GLY A 785 -15.50 6.97 -1.18
C GLY A 785 -16.95 6.95 -0.66
N PHE A 786 -17.23 7.67 0.44
CA PHE A 786 -18.57 7.83 1.00
C PHE A 786 -19.54 8.47 0.00
N LYS A 787 -19.13 9.54 -0.69
CA LYS A 787 -19.95 10.22 -1.71
C LYS A 787 -20.36 9.27 -2.84
N MET A 788 -19.42 8.46 -3.34
CA MET A 788 -19.68 7.46 -4.38
C MET A 788 -20.65 6.37 -3.89
N HIS A 789 -20.43 5.85 -2.67
CA HIS A 789 -21.33 4.85 -2.07
C HIS A 789 -22.74 5.41 -1.78
N ALA A 790 -22.87 6.70 -1.44
CA ALA A 790 -24.16 7.36 -1.27
C ALA A 790 -24.98 7.44 -2.57
N ARG A 791 -24.31 7.63 -3.73
CA ARG A 791 -24.91 7.52 -5.09
C ARG A 791 -25.30 6.07 -5.47
N GLY A 792 -24.92 5.08 -4.66
CA GLY A 792 -25.26 3.66 -4.86
C GLY A 792 -24.21 2.84 -5.60
N TRP A 793 -23.04 3.41 -5.88
CA TRP A 793 -21.92 2.65 -6.39
C TRP A 793 -21.43 1.62 -5.35
N ARG A 794 -20.73 0.60 -5.85
CA ARG A 794 -20.19 -0.49 -5.05
C ARG A 794 -18.66 -0.51 -5.20
N SER A 795 -17.91 -0.68 -4.12
CA SER A 795 -16.48 -0.98 -4.23
C SER A 795 -16.18 -2.46 -3.99
N ILE A 796 -14.96 -2.86 -4.27
CA ILE A 796 -14.47 -4.24 -4.16
C ILE A 796 -13.16 -4.25 -3.40
N TYR A 797 -13.01 -5.18 -2.44
CA TYR A 797 -11.72 -5.43 -1.79
C TYR A 797 -11.00 -6.60 -2.45
N CYS A 798 -9.78 -6.40 -2.93
CA CYS A 798 -8.94 -7.44 -3.51
C CYS A 798 -7.72 -7.70 -2.63
N MET A 799 -7.50 -8.97 -2.24
CA MET A 799 -6.34 -9.40 -1.46
C MET A 799 -5.60 -10.55 -2.19
N PRO A 800 -4.67 -10.23 -3.11
CA PRO A 800 -3.81 -11.25 -3.71
C PRO A 800 -2.89 -11.95 -2.71
N LYS A 801 -2.38 -13.12 -3.13
CA LYS A 801 -1.42 -13.92 -2.35
C LYS A 801 -0.11 -13.17 -2.11
N LEU A 802 0.40 -12.50 -3.14
CA LEU A 802 1.50 -11.53 -3.05
C LEU A 802 0.88 -10.14 -2.88
N PRO A 803 1.29 -9.32 -1.90
CA PRO A 803 0.82 -7.94 -1.75
C PRO A 803 0.90 -7.18 -3.07
N ALA A 804 -0.22 -6.58 -3.50
CA ALA A 804 -0.26 -5.82 -4.76
C ALA A 804 0.66 -4.60 -4.72
N PHE A 805 0.53 -3.82 -3.65
CA PHE A 805 1.27 -2.60 -3.40
C PHE A 805 1.99 -2.69 -2.07
N LYS A 806 3.15 -2.05 -2.00
CA LYS A 806 3.96 -1.92 -0.79
C LYS A 806 4.51 -0.51 -0.69
N GLY A 807 4.72 -0.01 0.53
CA GLY A 807 5.34 1.29 0.75
C GLY A 807 6.11 1.41 2.07
N SER A 808 6.65 2.59 2.34
CA SER A 808 7.48 2.83 3.53
C SER A 808 6.64 3.22 4.77
N ALA A 809 6.73 2.48 5.87
CA ALA A 809 6.08 2.83 7.12
C ALA A 809 6.77 4.02 7.83
N PRO A 810 6.06 4.81 8.67
CA PRO A 810 6.71 5.72 9.61
C PRO A 810 7.58 4.94 10.62
N ILE A 811 8.87 5.27 10.67
CA ILE A 811 9.89 4.52 11.43
C ILE A 811 9.81 4.79 12.94
N ASN A 812 9.40 5.99 13.36
CA ASN A 812 9.32 6.40 14.77
C ASN A 812 7.87 6.67 15.25
N LEU A 813 7.67 6.59 16.57
CA LEU A 813 6.35 6.79 17.20
C LEU A 813 5.77 8.18 16.94
N SER A 814 6.59 9.22 16.94
CA SER A 814 6.13 10.61 16.86
C SER A 814 5.54 10.93 15.49
N ASP A 815 6.18 10.47 14.41
CA ASP A 815 5.70 10.62 13.05
C ASP A 815 4.46 9.73 12.79
N ARG A 816 4.40 8.53 13.42
CA ARG A 816 3.20 7.67 13.43
C ARG A 816 2.01 8.31 14.17
N LEU A 817 2.23 8.97 15.31
CA LEU A 817 1.19 9.70 16.04
C LEU A 817 0.74 10.96 15.29
N ASN A 818 1.64 11.68 14.62
CA ASN A 818 1.28 12.79 13.73
C ASN A 818 0.44 12.32 12.53
N GLN A 819 0.71 11.13 11.98
CA GLN A 819 -0.13 10.53 10.94
C GLN A 819 -1.55 10.24 11.46
N VAL A 820 -1.67 9.62 12.63
CA VAL A 820 -2.97 9.30 13.27
C VAL A 820 -3.72 10.57 13.68
N LEU A 821 -3.02 11.62 14.12
CA LEU A 821 -3.59 12.95 14.39
C LEU A 821 -4.27 13.52 13.15
N ARG A 822 -3.61 13.44 11.97
CA ARG A 822 -4.19 13.91 10.69
C ARG A 822 -5.46 13.14 10.31
N TRP A 823 -5.47 11.82 10.47
CA TRP A 823 -6.65 10.98 10.21
C TRP A 823 -7.83 11.31 11.15
N ALA A 824 -7.53 11.48 12.43
CA ALA A 824 -8.55 11.83 13.43
C ALA A 824 -9.09 13.26 13.22
N LEU A 825 -8.23 14.22 12.84
CA LEU A 825 -8.64 15.60 12.52
C LEU A 825 -9.60 15.62 11.32
N GLY A 826 -9.23 14.97 10.21
CA GLY A 826 -10.09 14.89 9.03
C GLY A 826 -11.43 14.19 9.31
N SER A 827 -11.43 13.14 10.14
CA SER A 827 -12.65 12.45 10.57
C SER A 827 -13.59 13.37 11.38
N VAL A 828 -13.03 14.23 12.24
CA VAL A 828 -13.77 15.26 12.99
C VAL A 828 -14.28 16.37 12.06
N GLU A 829 -13.48 16.81 11.08
CA GLU A 829 -13.94 17.75 10.04
C GLU A 829 -15.14 17.18 9.27
N ILE A 830 -15.10 15.91 8.84
CA ILE A 830 -16.22 15.25 8.16
C ILE A 830 -17.46 15.19 9.06
N LEU A 831 -17.30 14.85 10.35
CA LEU A 831 -18.38 14.75 11.33
C LEU A 831 -19.17 16.07 11.49
N PHE A 832 -18.49 17.22 11.42
CA PHE A 832 -19.12 18.54 11.50
C PHE A 832 -19.41 19.18 10.14
N SER A 833 -19.05 18.53 9.02
CA SER A 833 -19.32 19.02 7.66
C SER A 833 -20.75 18.78 7.19
N ARG A 834 -21.12 19.38 6.04
CA ARG A 834 -22.35 19.06 5.30
C ARG A 834 -22.48 17.57 4.95
N HIS A 835 -21.36 16.86 4.86
CA HIS A 835 -21.26 15.48 4.39
C HIS A 835 -21.19 14.43 5.51
N CYS A 836 -21.57 14.78 6.74
CA CYS A 836 -21.61 13.82 7.85
C CYS A 836 -22.59 12.64 7.58
N PRO A 837 -22.14 11.37 7.73
CA PRO A 837 -22.96 10.18 7.50
C PRO A 837 -24.24 10.05 8.34
N ILE A 838 -24.35 10.80 9.44
CA ILE A 838 -25.49 10.81 10.37
C ILE A 838 -26.74 11.46 9.75
N TRP A 839 -26.57 12.45 8.86
CA TRP A 839 -27.69 13.16 8.21
C TRP A 839 -27.58 13.24 6.68
N TYR A 840 -26.38 13.13 6.11
CA TYR A 840 -26.19 13.21 4.66
C TYR A 840 -26.69 11.95 3.92
N GLY A 841 -27.33 12.15 2.76
CA GLY A 841 -27.63 11.07 1.82
C GLY A 841 -28.71 10.08 2.26
N TYR A 842 -29.69 10.49 3.07
CA TYR A 842 -30.81 9.63 3.49
C TYR A 842 -31.81 9.29 2.37
N GLY A 843 -31.85 10.07 1.29
CA GLY A 843 -32.51 9.71 0.02
C GLY A 843 -31.61 8.92 -0.96
N GLY A 844 -30.37 8.61 -0.56
CA GLY A 844 -29.40 7.90 -1.40
C GLY A 844 -29.56 6.39 -1.40
N ARG A 845 -28.67 5.69 -2.10
CA ARG A 845 -28.69 4.22 -2.28
C ARG A 845 -27.71 3.48 -1.34
N LEU A 846 -27.26 4.15 -0.27
CA LEU A 846 -26.34 3.60 0.74
C LEU A 846 -27.02 2.55 1.61
N LYS A 847 -26.38 1.39 1.81
CA LYS A 847 -26.92 0.34 2.70
C LYS A 847 -26.87 0.75 4.17
N PHE A 848 -27.82 0.28 4.97
CA PHE A 848 -27.92 0.59 6.39
C PHE A 848 -26.66 0.20 7.21
N LEU A 849 -26.16 -1.02 7.05
CA LEU A 849 -24.92 -1.47 7.72
C LEU A 849 -23.67 -0.74 7.20
N GLU A 850 -23.68 -0.29 5.95
CA GLU A 850 -22.60 0.53 5.38
C GLU A 850 -22.60 1.92 6.01
N ARG A 851 -23.78 2.53 6.19
CA ARG A 851 -23.93 3.79 6.94
C ARG A 851 -23.42 3.64 8.38
N PHE A 852 -23.70 2.52 9.04
CA PHE A 852 -23.17 2.24 10.39
C PHE A 852 -21.63 2.23 10.41
N ALA A 853 -21.00 1.62 9.39
CA ALA A 853 -19.55 1.66 9.25
C ALA A 853 -19.02 3.09 9.07
N TYR A 854 -19.59 3.87 8.16
CA TYR A 854 -19.19 5.27 7.96
C TYR A 854 -19.40 6.15 9.20
N ILE A 855 -20.50 5.94 9.95
CA ILE A 855 -20.73 6.61 11.24
C ILE A 855 -19.61 6.25 12.23
N ASN A 856 -19.24 4.96 12.35
CA ASN A 856 -18.12 4.53 13.19
C ASN A 856 -16.80 5.22 12.78
N THR A 857 -16.49 5.23 11.48
CA THR A 857 -15.28 5.86 10.92
C THR A 857 -15.24 7.39 11.11
N THR A 858 -16.38 8.06 11.31
CA THR A 858 -16.40 9.51 11.64
C THR A 858 -16.42 9.80 13.14
N ILE A 859 -17.04 8.96 13.96
CA ILE A 859 -17.21 9.18 15.41
C ILE A 859 -16.03 8.65 16.24
N TYR A 860 -15.22 7.72 15.72
CA TYR A 860 -14.15 7.08 16.51
C TYR A 860 -13.23 8.05 17.29
N PRO A 861 -12.85 9.26 16.80
CA PRO A 861 -11.99 10.16 17.56
C PRO A 861 -12.64 10.65 18.85
N LEU A 862 -13.97 10.81 18.89
CA LEU A 862 -14.70 11.24 20.09
C LEU A 862 -14.62 10.21 21.23
N THR A 863 -14.34 8.94 20.92
CA THR A 863 -14.13 7.88 21.92
C THR A 863 -12.86 8.13 22.76
N SER A 864 -11.98 9.05 22.35
CA SER A 864 -10.84 9.53 23.16
C SER A 864 -11.25 10.13 24.51
N ILE A 865 -12.37 10.86 24.57
CA ILE A 865 -12.83 11.55 25.79
C ILE A 865 -13.25 10.54 26.87
N PRO A 866 -14.18 9.59 26.63
CA PRO A 866 -14.51 8.57 27.62
C PRO A 866 -13.32 7.63 27.90
N LEU A 867 -12.44 7.36 26.92
CA LEU A 867 -11.22 6.59 27.16
C LEU A 867 -10.25 7.29 28.12
N LEU A 868 -10.03 8.60 27.96
CA LEU A 868 -9.22 9.40 28.87
C LEU A 868 -9.75 9.31 30.31
N ILE A 869 -11.06 9.50 30.49
CA ILE A 869 -11.74 9.38 31.78
C ILE A 869 -11.55 7.96 32.35
N TYR A 870 -11.82 6.93 31.55
CA TYR A 870 -11.74 5.53 31.99
C TYR A 870 -10.32 5.08 32.36
N CYS A 871 -9.28 5.63 31.71
CA CYS A 871 -7.88 5.38 32.07
C CYS A 871 -7.41 6.11 33.35
N VAL A 872 -8.10 7.18 33.77
CA VAL A 872 -7.80 7.95 34.99
C VAL A 872 -8.62 7.48 36.20
N LEU A 873 -9.84 6.96 35.99
CA LEU A 873 -10.73 6.47 37.04
C LEU A 873 -10.07 5.47 38.03
N PRO A 874 -9.25 4.48 37.62
CA PRO A 874 -8.59 3.56 38.54
C PRO A 874 -7.64 4.24 39.52
N ALA A 875 -6.83 5.19 39.03
CA ALA A 875 -5.92 5.98 39.85
C ALA A 875 -6.68 6.79 40.92
N ILE A 876 -7.78 7.44 40.53
CA ILE A 876 -8.64 8.19 41.48
C ILE A 876 -9.25 7.25 42.52
N CYS A 877 -9.68 6.03 42.15
CA CYS A 877 -10.24 5.06 43.10
C CYS A 877 -9.21 4.51 44.09
N LEU A 878 -7.94 4.39 43.67
CA LEU A 878 -6.84 4.01 44.55
C LEU A 878 -6.50 5.16 45.53
N LEU A 879 -6.40 6.39 45.04
CA LEU A 879 -6.03 7.57 45.84
C LEU A 879 -7.12 8.03 46.81
N THR A 880 -8.40 7.97 46.42
CA THR A 880 -9.53 8.47 47.24
C THR A 880 -10.15 7.43 48.18
N GLY A 881 -9.69 6.17 48.13
CA GLY A 881 -10.31 5.06 48.86
C GLY A 881 -11.70 4.64 48.35
N LYS A 882 -12.39 5.45 47.54
CA LYS A 882 -13.72 5.14 46.97
C LYS A 882 -13.66 4.08 45.85
N PHE A 883 -14.80 3.49 45.51
CA PHE A 883 -14.91 2.50 44.44
C PHE A 883 -16.16 2.75 43.57
N ILE A 884 -16.07 2.33 42.30
CA ILE A 884 -17.02 2.64 41.22
C ILE A 884 -18.17 1.62 41.13
N ILE A 885 -17.95 0.42 41.66
CA ILE A 885 -18.88 -0.70 41.61
C ILE A 885 -19.35 -0.96 43.06
N PRO A 886 -20.66 -1.15 43.31
CA PRO A 886 -21.14 -1.55 44.63
C PRO A 886 -20.67 -2.97 44.97
N GLU A 887 -20.84 -3.40 46.23
CA GLU A 887 -20.60 -4.80 46.59
C GLU A 887 -21.50 -5.72 45.73
N ILE A 888 -20.86 -6.68 45.06
CA ILE A 888 -21.49 -7.49 44.02
C ILE A 888 -22.02 -8.77 44.65
N SER A 889 -23.32 -9.04 44.51
CA SER A 889 -23.90 -10.32 44.95
C SER A 889 -23.38 -11.49 44.10
N ASN A 890 -23.40 -12.71 44.64
CA ASN A 890 -22.98 -13.92 43.92
C ASN A 890 -23.68 -14.10 42.56
N PHE A 891 -24.95 -13.68 42.43
CA PHE A 891 -25.67 -13.73 41.16
C PHE A 891 -25.21 -12.65 40.17
N ALA A 892 -24.94 -11.43 40.66
CA ALA A 892 -24.44 -10.36 39.81
C ALA A 892 -23.00 -10.64 39.32
N SER A 893 -22.14 -11.27 40.13
CA SER A 893 -20.75 -11.57 39.74
C SER A 893 -20.67 -12.51 38.52
N ILE A 894 -21.62 -13.44 38.37
CA ILE A 894 -21.74 -14.33 37.20
C ILE A 894 -21.89 -13.53 35.91
N TRP A 895 -22.67 -12.45 35.90
CA TRP A 895 -22.87 -11.61 34.71
C TRP A 895 -21.61 -10.80 34.35
N PHE A 896 -20.86 -10.32 35.35
CA PHE A 896 -19.57 -9.65 35.13
C PHE A 896 -18.53 -10.63 34.55
N ILE A 897 -18.42 -11.83 35.12
CA ILE A 897 -17.52 -12.89 34.63
C ILE A 897 -17.93 -13.33 33.22
N SER A 898 -19.23 -13.50 32.97
CA SER A 898 -19.78 -13.81 31.64
C SER A 898 -19.41 -12.75 30.60
N LEU A 899 -19.44 -11.46 30.97
CA LEU A 899 -19.02 -10.37 30.08
C LEU A 899 -17.55 -10.53 29.69
N PHE A 900 -16.64 -10.71 30.65
CA PHE A 900 -15.21 -10.94 30.37
C PHE A 900 -14.98 -12.15 29.46
N ILE A 901 -15.59 -13.31 29.79
CA ILE A 901 -15.47 -14.52 28.98
C ILE A 901 -16.00 -14.28 27.56
N SER A 902 -17.13 -13.57 27.40
CA SER A 902 -17.69 -13.25 26.09
C SER A 902 -16.78 -12.35 25.25
N ILE A 903 -16.04 -11.41 25.88
CA ILE A 903 -15.07 -10.55 25.20
C ILE A 903 -13.91 -11.40 24.66
N PHE A 904 -13.27 -12.22 25.50
CA PHE A 904 -12.18 -13.09 25.07
C PHE A 904 -12.62 -14.11 24.02
N ALA A 905 -13.79 -14.73 24.17
CA ALA A 905 -14.36 -15.66 23.19
C ALA A 905 -14.65 -14.96 21.84
N THR A 906 -15.11 -13.71 21.85
CA THR A 906 -15.30 -12.92 20.62
C THR A 906 -13.96 -12.73 19.90
N GLY A 907 -12.93 -12.23 20.60
CA GLY A 907 -11.61 -11.95 20.02
C GLY A 907 -10.90 -13.19 19.48
N ILE A 908 -10.95 -14.32 20.22
CA ILE A 908 -10.38 -15.61 19.77
C ILE A 908 -11.07 -16.10 18.49
N LEU A 909 -12.39 -15.96 18.39
CA LEU A 909 -13.13 -16.34 17.18
C LEU A 909 -12.87 -15.37 16.01
N GLU A 910 -12.70 -14.06 16.28
CA GLU A 910 -12.34 -13.03 15.30
C GLU A 910 -10.97 -13.30 14.67
N MET A 911 -9.95 -13.60 15.49
CA MET A 911 -8.63 -14.02 15.04
C MET A 911 -8.68 -15.34 14.24
N ARG A 912 -9.50 -16.32 14.67
CA ARG A 912 -9.60 -17.64 14.01
C ARG A 912 -10.18 -17.61 12.59
N TRP A 913 -11.09 -16.69 12.27
CA TRP A 913 -11.62 -16.56 10.90
C TRP A 913 -10.79 -15.60 10.05
N SER A 914 -10.21 -14.57 10.65
CA SER A 914 -9.39 -13.58 9.93
C SER A 914 -8.03 -14.12 9.53
N GLY A 915 -7.35 -14.86 10.43
CA GLY A 915 -5.98 -15.33 10.29
C GLY A 915 -4.93 -14.45 10.96
N VAL A 916 -5.34 -13.41 11.69
CA VAL A 916 -4.45 -12.46 12.39
C VAL A 916 -3.87 -13.08 13.66
N GLY A 917 -2.58 -12.82 13.93
CA GLY A 917 -1.89 -13.28 15.13
C GLY A 917 -2.33 -12.57 16.40
N ILE A 918 -2.30 -13.27 17.54
CA ILE A 918 -2.72 -12.70 18.84
C ILE A 918 -1.83 -11.54 19.30
N ASP A 919 -0.56 -11.57 18.92
CA ASP A 919 0.41 -10.53 19.19
C ASP A 919 0.19 -9.28 18.31
N GLU A 920 -0.21 -9.44 17.04
CA GLU A 920 -0.62 -8.32 16.18
C GLU A 920 -1.93 -7.70 16.66
N TRP A 921 -2.92 -8.53 17.01
CA TRP A 921 -4.20 -8.08 17.56
C TRP A 921 -3.99 -7.29 18.86
N TRP A 922 -3.20 -7.82 19.80
CA TRP A 922 -2.90 -7.13 21.05
C TRP A 922 -2.11 -5.83 20.85
N ARG A 923 -1.11 -5.82 19.96
CA ARG A 923 -0.38 -4.59 19.61
C ARG A 923 -1.30 -3.51 19.03
N ASN A 924 -2.29 -3.91 18.22
CA ASN A 924 -3.30 -2.99 17.69
C ASN A 924 -4.17 -2.38 18.80
N GLU A 925 -4.64 -3.17 19.77
CA GLU A 925 -5.41 -2.67 20.93
C GLU A 925 -4.57 -1.72 21.80
N GLN A 926 -3.31 -2.06 22.07
CA GLN A 926 -2.39 -1.17 22.80
C GLN A 926 -2.19 0.16 22.06
N PHE A 927 -1.98 0.11 20.74
CA PHE A 927 -1.83 1.31 19.92
C PHE A 927 -3.12 2.14 19.82
N TRP A 928 -4.29 1.48 19.77
CA TRP A 928 -5.60 2.16 19.84
C TRP A 928 -5.77 2.93 21.16
N VAL A 929 -5.40 2.34 22.30
CA VAL A 929 -5.41 3.06 23.59
C VAL A 929 -4.47 4.26 23.56
N ILE A 930 -3.21 4.06 23.14
CA ILE A 930 -2.20 5.12 23.08
C ILE A 930 -2.63 6.27 22.16
N GLY A 931 -3.07 5.97 20.94
CA GLY A 931 -3.57 6.95 19.98
C GLY A 931 -4.84 7.66 20.46
N GLY A 932 -5.73 6.92 21.13
CA GLY A 932 -6.95 7.43 21.76
C GLY A 932 -6.68 8.52 22.79
N ILE A 933 -5.83 8.27 23.78
CA ILE A 933 -5.51 9.25 24.83
C ILE A 933 -4.61 10.41 24.36
N SER A 934 -3.97 10.28 23.18
CA SER A 934 -3.05 11.29 22.62
C SER A 934 -3.61 11.94 21.35
N ALA A 935 -3.27 11.39 20.18
CA ALA A 935 -3.59 11.96 18.88
C ALA A 935 -5.09 12.22 18.67
N HIS A 936 -5.97 11.28 19.04
CA HIS A 936 -7.41 11.46 18.88
C HIS A 936 -7.95 12.58 19.80
N LEU A 937 -7.48 12.65 21.04
CA LEU A 937 -7.87 13.68 21.99
C LEU A 937 -7.50 15.08 21.47
N PHE A 938 -6.25 15.26 21.02
CA PHE A 938 -5.81 16.52 20.41
C PHE A 938 -6.58 16.85 19.12
N ALA A 939 -6.84 15.86 18.27
CA ALA A 939 -7.63 16.05 17.03
C ALA A 939 -9.07 16.53 17.30
N VAL A 940 -9.74 16.03 18.35
CA VAL A 940 -11.10 16.46 18.71
C VAL A 940 -11.11 17.94 19.11
N PHE A 941 -10.17 18.38 19.96
CA PHE A 941 -10.09 19.79 20.35
C PHE A 941 -9.67 20.69 19.17
N GLN A 942 -8.67 20.28 18.38
CA GLN A 942 -8.22 21.04 17.20
C GLN A 942 -9.31 21.14 16.13
N GLY A 943 -10.00 20.03 15.83
CA GLY A 943 -11.08 19.99 14.84
C GLY A 943 -12.27 20.85 15.28
N LEU A 944 -12.66 20.80 16.56
CA LEU A 944 -13.71 21.66 17.10
C LEU A 944 -13.33 23.14 17.05
N LEU A 945 -12.10 23.51 17.42
CA LEU A 945 -11.60 24.88 17.30
C LEU A 945 -11.57 25.36 15.85
N LYS A 946 -11.13 24.52 14.90
CA LYS A 946 -11.12 24.84 13.47
C LYS A 946 -12.52 25.06 12.91
N VAL A 947 -13.47 24.19 13.26
CA VAL A 947 -14.87 24.29 12.81
C VAL A 947 -15.57 25.52 13.41
N LEU A 948 -15.33 25.84 14.69
CA LEU A 948 -16.00 26.96 15.38
C LEU A 948 -15.36 28.32 15.13
N ALA A 949 -14.03 28.39 14.98
CA ALA A 949 -13.28 29.65 14.88
C ALA A 949 -12.66 29.89 13.48
N GLY A 950 -12.78 28.96 12.54
CA GLY A 950 -12.23 29.09 11.18
C GLY A 950 -10.70 29.07 11.10
N ILE A 951 -10.01 28.72 12.20
CA ILE A 951 -8.54 28.75 12.27
C ILE A 951 -7.97 27.54 11.54
N ASP A 952 -7.38 27.77 10.35
CA ASP A 952 -6.66 26.74 9.62
C ASP A 952 -5.40 26.30 10.39
N THR A 953 -5.40 25.05 10.83
CA THR A 953 -4.22 24.42 11.44
C THR A 953 -3.17 24.11 10.39
N ASN A 954 -1.97 24.71 10.52
CA ASN A 954 -0.84 24.45 9.63
C ASN A 954 -0.52 22.95 9.55
N PHE A 955 -0.61 22.41 8.33
CA PHE A 955 -0.45 20.99 8.03
C PHE A 955 1.01 20.64 7.82
N THR A 956 1.57 19.77 8.65
CA THR A 956 2.91 19.23 8.49
C THR A 956 2.86 17.85 7.80
N VAL A 957 3.56 17.74 6.66
CA VAL A 957 3.84 16.45 6.02
C VAL A 957 4.81 15.69 6.92
N THR A 958 4.48 14.45 7.26
CA THR A 958 5.35 13.55 8.04
C THR A 958 6.48 13.04 7.14
N SER A 959 7.72 13.41 7.44
CA SER A 959 8.92 12.91 6.74
C SER A 959 8.96 11.38 6.77
N LYS A 960 9.06 10.75 5.60
CA LYS A 960 9.38 9.33 5.47
C LYS A 960 10.87 9.22 5.18
N ALA A 961 11.67 8.93 6.21
CA ALA A 961 13.09 8.65 6.00
C ALA A 961 13.24 7.34 5.21
N SER A 962 14.18 7.32 4.26
CA SER A 962 14.72 6.11 3.68
C SER A 962 15.80 5.54 4.61
N ASP A 963 15.74 4.24 4.91
CA ASP A 963 16.82 3.52 5.62
C ASP A 963 18.06 3.43 4.70
N GLU A 964 18.83 4.51 4.57
CA GLU A 964 20.10 4.51 3.81
C GLU A 964 21.20 3.71 4.53
N GLU A 965 21.09 3.57 5.85
CA GLU A 965 21.94 2.72 6.67
C GLU A 965 21.04 1.72 7.43
N GLY A 966 21.24 0.42 7.18
CA GLY A 966 20.40 -0.67 7.75
C GLY A 966 20.52 -0.90 9.26
N ASP A 967 20.93 0.12 10.02
CA ASP A 967 20.91 0.15 11.46
C ASP A 967 19.54 0.67 11.94
N PHE A 968 18.79 -0.21 12.62
CA PHE A 968 17.50 0.11 13.25
C PHE A 968 17.56 1.21 14.35
N ALA A 969 18.65 1.97 14.47
CA ALA A 969 18.86 3.03 15.45
C ALA A 969 17.78 4.14 15.36
N GLU A 970 17.27 4.44 14.16
CA GLU A 970 16.22 5.45 13.97
C GLU A 970 14.86 5.05 14.60
N LEU A 971 14.52 3.75 14.67
CA LEU A 971 13.34 3.24 15.40
C LEU A 971 13.37 3.57 16.90
N TYR A 972 14.55 3.88 17.45
CA TYR A 972 14.75 4.23 18.86
C TYR A 972 14.90 5.75 19.07
N MET A 973 14.84 6.57 18.02
CA MET A 973 14.84 8.02 18.13
C MET A 973 13.48 8.56 18.60
N PHE A 974 13.33 8.64 19.92
CA PHE A 974 12.20 9.32 20.56
C PHE A 974 12.30 10.85 20.35
N LYS A 975 11.42 11.41 19.50
CA LYS A 975 11.20 12.86 19.37
C LYS A 975 10.11 13.28 20.36
N TRP A 976 10.44 14.06 21.40
CA TRP A 976 9.44 14.54 22.35
C TRP A 976 8.45 15.50 21.68
N THR A 977 7.15 15.27 21.84
CA THR A 977 6.07 16.11 21.29
C THR A 977 4.97 16.31 22.33
N THR A 978 4.17 17.37 22.17
CA THR A 978 3.04 17.69 23.06
C THR A 978 1.99 16.58 23.12
N LEU A 979 1.87 15.76 22.05
CA LEU A 979 1.00 14.59 22.00
C LEU A 979 1.31 13.54 23.08
N LEU A 980 2.54 13.54 23.62
CA LEU A 980 2.99 12.54 24.61
C LEU A 980 2.71 12.96 26.07
N ILE A 981 2.23 14.19 26.28
CA ILE A 981 1.89 14.70 27.61
C ILE A 981 0.76 13.89 28.26
N PRO A 982 -0.42 13.64 27.63
CA PRO A 982 -1.46 12.83 28.28
C PRO A 982 -1.03 11.37 28.57
N PRO A 983 -0.40 10.61 27.65
CA PRO A 983 0.15 9.28 27.95
C PRO A 983 1.11 9.25 29.15
N THR A 984 2.04 10.20 29.25
CA THR A 984 2.97 10.27 30.39
C THR A 984 2.24 10.61 31.70
N THR A 985 1.33 11.57 31.69
CA THR A 985 0.54 11.93 32.89
C THR A 985 -0.32 10.77 33.39
N ILE A 986 -1.02 10.06 32.50
CA ILE A 986 -1.86 8.89 32.86
C ILE A 986 -1.02 7.74 33.41
N LEU A 987 0.17 7.51 32.84
CA LEU A 987 1.07 6.48 33.33
C LEU A 987 1.58 6.81 34.74
N ILE A 988 2.02 8.06 34.97
CA ILE A 988 2.52 8.50 36.28
C ILE A 988 1.42 8.44 37.34
N ILE A 989 0.21 8.96 37.07
CA ILE A 989 -0.87 8.97 38.07
C ILE A 989 -1.35 7.56 38.43
N ASN A 990 -1.37 6.62 37.48
CA ASN A 990 -1.69 5.21 37.78
C ASN A 990 -0.58 4.53 38.59
N LEU A 991 0.70 4.77 38.28
CA LEU A 991 1.82 4.25 39.08
C LEU A 991 1.81 4.78 40.52
N VAL A 992 1.62 6.09 40.70
CA VAL A 992 1.47 6.72 42.03
C VAL A 992 0.24 6.17 42.76
N GLY A 993 -0.89 6.01 42.07
CA GLY A 993 -2.10 5.42 42.62
C GLY A 993 -1.89 3.98 43.10
N VAL A 994 -1.18 3.14 42.34
CA VAL A 994 -0.84 1.76 42.75
C VAL A 994 0.01 1.75 44.01
N VAL A 995 1.07 2.57 44.09
CA VAL A 995 1.95 2.63 45.28
C VAL A 995 1.18 3.14 46.51
N ALA A 996 0.39 4.21 46.36
CA ALA A 996 -0.41 4.77 47.44
C ALA A 996 -1.49 3.79 47.93
N GLY A 997 -2.20 3.12 47.02
CA GLY A 997 -3.24 2.14 47.35
C GLY A 997 -2.69 0.91 48.09
N ILE A 998 -1.53 0.40 47.67
CA ILE A 998 -0.84 -0.71 48.36
C ILE A 998 -0.38 -0.26 49.77
N SER A 999 0.22 0.92 49.89
CA SER A 999 0.67 1.45 51.19
C SER A 999 -0.50 1.65 52.17
N TYR A 1000 -1.63 2.20 51.70
CA TYR A 1000 -2.85 2.37 52.50
C TYR A 1000 -3.41 1.02 52.98
N ALA A 1001 -3.45 0.00 52.11
CA ALA A 1001 -3.97 -1.32 52.47
C ALA A 1001 -3.07 -2.09 53.45
N ILE A 1002 -1.75 -1.91 53.38
CA ILE A 1002 -0.80 -2.45 54.35
C ILE A 1002 -1.05 -1.89 55.75
N ASN A 1003 -1.38 -0.60 55.87
CA ASN A 1003 -1.65 0.04 57.15
C ASN A 1003 -3.10 -0.13 57.65
N SER A 1004 -4.07 -0.36 56.76
CA SER A 1004 -5.49 -0.53 57.11
C SER A 1004 -5.90 -1.98 57.43
N GLY A 1005 -4.97 -2.93 57.36
CA GLY A 1005 -5.20 -4.34 57.70
C GLY A 1005 -5.94 -5.15 56.62
N TYR A 1006 -6.07 -6.46 56.87
CA TYR A 1006 -6.48 -7.46 55.88
C TYR A 1006 -7.88 -7.23 55.25
N GLN A 1007 -8.82 -6.58 55.94
CA GLN A 1007 -10.16 -6.33 55.39
C GLN A 1007 -10.16 -5.41 54.16
N SER A 1008 -9.12 -4.60 53.97
CA SER A 1008 -8.98 -3.69 52.81
C SER A 1008 -8.56 -4.39 51.51
N TRP A 1009 -8.08 -5.63 51.56
CA TRP A 1009 -7.42 -6.31 50.43
C TRP A 1009 -8.37 -6.75 49.30
N GLY A 1010 -9.62 -7.10 49.63
CA GLY A 1010 -10.63 -7.48 48.61
C GLY A 1010 -10.94 -6.33 47.64
N PRO A 1011 -11.41 -5.16 48.14
CA PRO A 1011 -11.62 -3.97 47.31
C PRO A 1011 -10.35 -3.45 46.64
N LEU A 1012 -9.18 -3.61 47.26
CA LEU A 1012 -7.90 -3.25 46.65
C LEU A 1012 -7.63 -4.04 45.36
N PHE A 1013 -7.86 -5.35 45.35
CA PHE A 1013 -7.55 -6.20 44.20
C PHE A 1013 -8.27 -5.75 42.92
N GLY A 1014 -9.56 -5.42 43.01
CA GLY A 1014 -10.32 -4.89 41.87
C GLY A 1014 -9.80 -3.55 41.35
N LYS A 1015 -9.40 -2.64 42.26
CA LYS A 1015 -8.80 -1.34 41.88
C LYS A 1015 -7.42 -1.50 41.22
N LEU A 1016 -6.58 -2.36 41.79
CA LEU A 1016 -5.26 -2.68 41.24
C LEU A 1016 -5.39 -3.33 39.86
N PHE A 1017 -6.33 -4.27 39.67
CA PHE A 1017 -6.56 -4.91 38.38
C PHE A 1017 -6.81 -3.89 37.26
N PHE A 1018 -7.70 -2.91 37.49
CA PHE A 1018 -7.96 -1.87 36.49
C PHE A 1018 -6.75 -0.94 36.26
N ALA A 1019 -6.01 -0.56 37.31
CA ALA A 1019 -4.81 0.27 37.14
C ALA A 1019 -3.69 -0.47 36.39
N PHE A 1020 -3.45 -1.74 36.70
CA PHE A 1020 -2.52 -2.59 35.96
C PHE A 1020 -2.95 -2.80 34.51
N TRP A 1021 -4.25 -2.95 34.24
CA TRP A 1021 -4.76 -3.05 32.87
C TRP A 1021 -4.40 -1.80 32.04
N VAL A 1022 -4.54 -0.59 32.59
CA VAL A 1022 -4.10 0.65 31.93
C VAL A 1022 -2.58 0.67 31.73
N ILE A 1023 -1.80 0.34 32.76
CA ILE A 1023 -0.32 0.33 32.68
C ILE A 1023 0.19 -0.67 31.63
N VAL A 1024 -0.44 -1.85 31.49
CA VAL A 1024 -0.07 -2.85 30.48
C VAL A 1024 -0.42 -2.38 29.05
N HIS A 1025 -1.49 -1.61 28.85
CA HIS A 1025 -1.77 -1.01 27.55
C HIS A 1025 -0.76 0.09 27.18
N LEU A 1026 -0.29 0.85 28.17
CA LEU A 1026 0.74 1.87 27.99
C LEU A 1026 2.19 1.32 28.05
N TYR A 1027 2.38 0.01 28.24
CA TYR A 1027 3.71 -0.60 28.33
C TYR A 1027 4.58 -0.42 27.07
N PRO A 1028 4.06 -0.53 25.82
CA PRO A 1028 4.86 -0.25 24.62
C PRO A 1028 5.33 1.20 24.55
N PHE A 1029 4.52 2.14 25.05
CA PHE A 1029 4.87 3.55 25.16
C PHE A 1029 5.97 3.78 26.21
N LEU A 1030 5.86 3.17 27.40
CA LEU A 1030 6.90 3.19 28.42
C LEU A 1030 8.22 2.60 27.89
N LYS A 1031 8.18 1.46 27.21
CA LYS A 1031 9.35 0.86 26.54
C LYS A 1031 9.90 1.74 25.40
N GLY A 1032 9.05 2.56 24.78
CA GLY A 1032 9.44 3.60 23.83
C GLY A 1032 10.24 4.73 24.49
N LEU A 1033 9.72 5.28 25.60
CA LEU A 1033 10.37 6.33 26.39
C LEU A 1033 11.71 5.88 26.98
N MET A 1034 11.80 4.64 27.45
CA MET A 1034 13.03 4.01 27.94
C MET A 1034 14.02 3.64 26.82
N GLY A 1035 13.59 3.67 25.55
CA GLY A 1035 14.29 3.06 24.42
C GLY A 1035 15.60 3.71 23.98
N ARG A 1036 16.06 4.80 24.62
CA ARG A 1036 17.23 5.59 24.18
C ARG A 1036 18.41 5.63 25.16
N GLN A 1037 18.43 4.77 26.19
CA GLN A 1037 19.56 4.70 27.11
C GLN A 1037 20.14 3.29 27.18
N ASN A 1038 21.11 3.03 26.31
CA ASN A 1038 22.10 1.95 26.42
C ASN A 1038 23.09 2.21 27.60
N ARG A 1039 22.59 2.81 28.69
CA ARG A 1039 23.35 3.42 29.80
C ARG A 1039 22.58 3.50 31.12
N THR A 1040 21.25 3.50 31.11
CA THR A 1040 20.44 3.15 32.28
C THR A 1040 20.00 1.70 32.11
N PRO A 1041 20.69 0.72 32.71
CA PRO A 1041 20.18 -0.65 32.69
C PRO A 1041 18.80 -0.65 33.36
N THR A 1042 17.88 -1.51 32.89
CA THR A 1042 16.53 -1.67 33.48
C THR A 1042 16.57 -1.82 35.01
N ILE A 1043 17.67 -2.40 35.50
CA ILE A 1043 18.11 -2.44 36.90
C ILE A 1043 17.95 -1.09 37.63
N VAL A 1044 18.41 0.04 37.08
CA VAL A 1044 18.31 1.36 37.71
C VAL A 1044 16.85 1.79 37.87
N VAL A 1045 15.99 1.52 36.89
CA VAL A 1045 14.55 1.84 36.99
C VAL A 1045 13.87 0.93 38.01
N VAL A 1046 14.22 -0.36 38.06
CA VAL A 1046 13.74 -1.28 39.10
C VAL A 1046 14.18 -0.80 40.49
N TRP A 1047 15.44 -0.41 40.67
CA TRP A 1047 15.93 0.16 41.94
C TRP A 1047 15.25 1.49 42.29
N ALA A 1048 14.99 2.37 41.33
CA ALA A 1048 14.28 3.62 41.57
C ALA A 1048 12.83 3.37 42.02
N ILE A 1049 12.12 2.42 41.40
CA ILE A 1049 10.78 1.99 41.82
C ILE A 1049 10.83 1.37 43.22
N LEU A 1050 11.82 0.52 43.51
CA LEU A 1050 11.98 -0.15 44.79
C LEU A 1050 12.28 0.87 45.91
N LEU A 1051 13.22 1.79 45.69
CA LEU A 1051 13.51 2.91 46.60
C LEU A 1051 12.31 3.84 46.80
N ALA A 1052 11.58 4.19 45.74
CA ALA A 1052 10.36 4.99 45.86
C ALA A 1052 9.25 4.26 46.65
N SER A 1053 9.14 2.94 46.49
CA SER A 1053 8.21 2.12 47.29
C SER A 1053 8.60 2.07 48.77
N ILE A 1054 9.91 1.92 49.07
CA ILE A 1054 10.44 1.98 50.44
C ILE A 1054 10.19 3.36 51.05
N PHE A 1055 10.49 4.44 50.31
CA PHE A 1055 10.26 5.80 50.78
C PHE A 1055 8.78 6.10 51.03
N SER A 1056 7.88 5.59 50.18
CA SER A 1056 6.43 5.71 50.38
C SER A 1056 5.97 4.93 51.63
N LEU A 1057 6.43 3.69 51.81
CA LEU A 1057 6.15 2.88 53.00
C LEU A 1057 6.68 3.54 54.28
N LEU A 1058 7.90 4.08 54.23
CA LEU A 1058 8.53 4.82 55.32
C LEU A 1058 7.74 6.08 55.64
N TRP A 1059 7.34 6.85 54.63
CA TRP A 1059 6.52 8.05 54.81
C TRP A 1059 5.22 7.72 55.55
N VAL A 1060 4.40 6.80 55.06
CA VAL A 1060 3.10 6.48 55.72
C VAL A 1060 3.28 5.76 57.07
N ARG A 1061 4.47 5.20 57.36
CA ARG A 1061 4.82 4.68 58.71
C ARG A 1061 5.27 5.77 59.68
N ILE A 1062 5.87 6.86 59.19
CA ILE A 1062 6.39 7.96 60.00
C ILE A 1062 5.39 9.11 60.12
N ASP A 1063 4.46 9.27 59.16
CA ASP A 1063 3.62 10.47 58.97
C ASP A 1063 2.91 10.91 60.27
N PRO A 1064 3.42 11.96 60.95
CA PRO A 1064 2.93 12.37 62.25
C PRO A 1064 1.56 13.04 62.18
N PHE A 1065 1.04 13.31 60.98
CA PHE A 1065 -0.25 13.97 60.76
C PHE A 1065 -1.43 12.99 60.61
N THR A 1066 -1.18 11.67 60.62
CA THR A 1066 -2.21 10.63 60.41
C THR A 1066 -2.61 9.85 61.67
N THR A 1067 -2.11 10.23 62.86
CA THR A 1067 -2.50 9.65 64.16
C THR A 1067 -3.91 10.04 64.62
N ARG A 1068 -4.91 9.85 63.75
CA ARG A 1068 -6.31 9.73 64.19
C ARG A 1068 -6.52 8.33 64.75
N VAL A 1069 -6.31 8.20 66.06
CA VAL A 1069 -6.84 7.09 66.82
C VAL A 1069 -8.36 7.13 66.68
N THR A 1070 -8.94 6.29 65.83
CA THR A 1070 -10.37 6.03 65.83
C THR A 1070 -10.69 5.27 67.10
N GLY A 1071 -11.23 5.99 68.10
CA GLY A 1071 -11.83 5.36 69.28
C GLY A 1071 -12.99 4.43 68.89
N PRO A 1072 -13.44 3.56 69.82
CA PRO A 1072 -14.58 2.68 69.58
C PRO A 1072 -15.85 3.47 69.24
N ASP A 1073 -16.74 2.84 68.47
CA ASP A 1073 -17.99 3.46 68.00
C ASP A 1073 -18.87 3.88 69.20
N THR A 1074 -19.12 5.18 69.30
CA THR A 1074 -19.77 5.82 70.46
C THR A 1074 -21.25 5.47 70.59
N GLN A 1075 -21.87 4.89 69.55
CA GLN A 1075 -23.23 4.33 69.68
C GLN A 1075 -23.26 2.98 70.41
N THR A 1076 -22.17 2.22 70.40
CA THR A 1076 -22.07 0.93 71.12
C THR A 1076 -21.57 1.05 72.57
N CYS A 1077 -20.86 2.13 72.90
CA CYS A 1077 -20.41 2.41 74.27
C CYS A 1077 -21.21 3.55 74.89
N GLY A 1078 -22.42 3.23 75.39
CA GLY A 1078 -23.26 4.19 76.11
C GLY A 1078 -22.74 4.55 77.51
N ILE A 1079 -21.67 5.35 77.60
CA ILE A 1079 -21.23 6.16 78.75
C ILE A 1079 -20.47 7.38 78.20
N ASN A 1080 -20.69 8.56 78.79
CA ASN A 1080 -20.10 9.84 78.36
C ASN A 1080 -18.56 9.85 78.30
N CYS A 1081 -18.01 10.13 77.12
CA CYS A 1081 -16.76 10.86 76.87
C CYS A 1081 -16.84 11.57 75.52
#